data_AF-A0A932TUQ0-F1
#
_entry.id   AF-A0A932TUQ0-F1
#
_cell.length_a   1.000
_cell.length_b   1.000
_cell.length_c   1.000
_cell.angle_alpha   90.00
_cell.angle_beta   90.00
_cell.angle_gamma   90.00
#
_symmetry.space_group_name_H-M   'P 1'
#
loop_
_entity.id
_entity.type
_entity.pdbx_description
1 polymer ?
#
loop_
_entity_poly.entity_id
_entity_poly.type
_entity_poly.pdbx_seq_one_letter_code
_entity_poly.pdbx_strand_id
1 'polypeptide(L)'
;MRVERVSWMLVLACVAPAVSAAEPDLVWPTEWTVFGSAPRPRRMGHYGFPSKVDLVPGEALRAIPAELTIEGRACPARELKAEDGVLDLRRKLGGAERGKQAYLMAPITVARDMAVQIGAGADWWMQWWVDGQPVYDTLANGQNGNGTKPITSRDHVFEVNLTRGEHVLAVAVFSAPYDFALAVASPQELRANPWGFREFMDAGKRKLDRNRALRSLNFGAARADFQRALAIATADADRADAHLAIAEYSLRDVHVTDMAAIREQCAAVLALPGAHPDQQAQAVLGTGETWLREGRYEQARQEFSRALALSSQPGWAPTVRFAVARSYAQERRNEAAKQELTPLLAVGDLDPVLRFQVRSLMEALDVAPRVRLDHPRLFFNAETWPAVKARIEADAEGLRKLEQAAASLPDEPAVRDWGHELMPAALVYRVTRDAGLLAKIGRLLRATVDRYLRYTDYNSHVESRVGCFSALDWVWNDLPPGEREGLARDLLRYASDEHAQDLLRGPRSVDHDPYYYYPAMYWYAALVLLNPDLSPADYPRVLALLGRGYDNNVVASIERKLKVMAGDAGEVASGPDYSFNDLPTPNWTFMHCWQSAIGPVPGEWAFAAISPEYVLRMALGFSDGRYRHFGYSKAWRRSGGWESARLLYSNLAQFAHFFGRTQPRDAAVAGYLLDRMAEAGCSGTGSYPVYPYVLGRAEALPHTLPENLPLAHHYVVNNRVLMSSGFDANATYALFSCGSTEGLVPTSSPSQHFDAGHFTIVKNGYLALDSGSRALGQDTDPDNSASGINYDSQSVAHNTVLIRMEGEVMPGMWGKPCETNSGGQRKGVQHARALAFDTNPLFAYVATDATPTYHPDKCAQMVRQFLFLTPGHFVVFDRVTSKNPDYPKTWLLHTGNEPVFRGKEFRADQEEGRIFCRTLYPLDATLEKIGGPGKEF
;
A
#
# COMPACT_ATOMS: atom_id res chain seq x y z
N MET A 1 16.62 18.50 11.13
CA MET A 1 17.21 18.09 12.43
C MET A 1 16.96 16.60 12.66
N ARG A 2 18.03 15.79 12.64
CA ARG A 2 18.03 14.46 13.26
C ARG A 2 18.12 14.67 14.76
N VAL A 3 17.06 14.35 15.51
CA VAL A 3 17.13 14.14 16.96
C VAL A 3 16.41 12.82 17.26
N GLU A 4 17.26 11.83 17.49
CA GLU A 4 17.14 10.72 18.44
C GLU A 4 15.80 9.97 18.56
N ARG A 5 15.82 8.76 17.99
CA ARG A 5 15.22 7.59 18.63
C ARG A 5 15.95 7.36 19.97
N VAL A 6 15.38 7.82 21.08
CA VAL A 6 15.74 7.30 22.39
C VAL A 6 14.84 6.12 22.71
N SER A 7 15.51 5.04 23.10
CA SER A 7 14.99 3.78 23.61
C SER A 7 13.87 4.00 24.64
N TRP A 8 12.71 3.39 24.40
CA TRP A 8 11.64 3.27 25.39
C TRP A 8 12.03 2.20 26.41
N MET A 9 12.75 2.59 27.45
CA MET A 9 12.91 1.79 28.67
C MET A 9 13.37 2.69 29.82
N LEU A 10 12.56 2.71 30.89
CA LEU A 10 12.81 3.28 32.22
C LEU A 10 12.84 4.82 32.35
N VAL A 11 11.67 5.39 32.65
CA VAL A 11 11.55 6.48 33.64
C VAL A 11 10.59 5.98 34.72
N LEU A 12 11.13 5.19 35.66
CA LEU A 12 10.60 5.08 37.02
C LEU A 12 11.14 6.30 37.76
N ALA A 13 10.40 7.41 37.70
CA ALA A 13 10.65 8.55 38.57
C ALA A 13 9.79 8.37 39.82
N CYS A 14 10.47 8.09 40.95
CA CYS A 14 9.86 8.10 42.28
C CYS A 14 9.22 9.47 42.54
N VAL A 15 7.90 9.56 42.43
CA VAL A 15 7.10 10.60 43.07
C VAL A 15 6.60 10.00 44.38
N ALA A 16 7.03 10.60 45.50
CA ALA A 16 6.48 10.27 46.81
C ALA A 16 4.95 10.49 46.78
N PRO A 17 4.14 9.65 47.45
CA PRO A 17 2.70 9.88 47.53
C PRO A 17 2.47 11.17 48.31
N ALA A 18 2.04 12.23 47.61
CA ALA A 18 1.44 13.36 48.28
C ALA A 18 0.13 12.86 48.90
N VAL A 19 0.09 12.81 50.22
CA VAL A 19 -1.13 12.49 50.98
C VAL A 19 -2.21 13.49 50.58
N SER A 20 -3.23 12.98 49.90
CA SER A 20 -4.44 13.68 49.47
C SER A 20 -5.15 14.32 50.66
N ALA A 21 -5.42 15.62 50.59
CA ALA A 21 -6.53 16.19 51.33
C ALA A 21 -7.81 15.79 50.59
N ALA A 22 -8.67 14.97 51.20
CA ALA A 22 -9.92 14.49 50.63
C ALA A 22 -10.78 15.67 50.10
N GLU A 23 -11.41 15.52 48.93
CA GLU A 23 -12.55 16.35 48.56
C GLU A 23 -13.66 16.10 49.59
N PRO A 24 -14.05 17.08 50.43
CA PRO A 24 -15.07 16.84 51.45
C PRO A 24 -16.45 16.55 50.84
N ASP A 25 -16.65 16.94 49.58
CA ASP A 25 -17.94 16.87 48.89
C ASP A 25 -18.05 15.75 47.83
N LEU A 26 -16.96 15.03 47.50
CA LEU A 26 -16.95 13.97 46.48
C LEU A 26 -16.11 12.77 46.93
N VAL A 27 -16.72 11.58 46.95
CA VAL A 27 -16.03 10.30 47.11
C VAL A 27 -15.82 9.67 45.74
N TRP A 28 -14.60 9.73 45.23
CA TRP A 28 -14.23 9.14 43.95
C TRP A 28 -13.86 7.65 44.08
N PRO A 29 -14.27 6.78 43.14
CA PRO A 29 -13.95 5.36 43.21
C PRO A 29 -12.46 5.07 42.99
N THR A 30 -11.85 4.37 43.96
CA THR A 30 -10.50 3.80 43.85
C THR A 30 -10.52 2.34 43.37
N GLU A 31 -11.69 1.70 43.41
CA GLU A 31 -11.95 0.32 42.98
C GLU A 31 -13.11 0.30 41.98
N TRP A 32 -12.92 -0.44 40.89
CA TRP A 32 -13.91 -0.61 39.83
C TRP A 32 -14.32 -2.08 39.76
N THR A 33 -15.62 -2.31 39.60
CA THR A 33 -16.17 -3.63 39.28
C THR A 33 -16.15 -3.82 37.77
N VAL A 34 -15.34 -4.74 37.27
CA VAL A 34 -15.24 -5.07 35.85
C VAL A 34 -16.02 -6.34 35.50
N PHE A 35 -16.79 -6.26 34.41
CA PHE A 35 -17.54 -7.34 33.80
C PHE A 35 -16.96 -7.61 32.40
N GLY A 36 -16.35 -8.78 32.24
CA GLY A 36 -15.73 -9.19 30.98
C GLY A 36 -14.74 -10.35 31.14
N SER A 37 -14.03 -10.74 30.09
CA SER A 37 -14.18 -10.24 28.72
C SER A 37 -15.37 -10.86 27.98
N ALA A 38 -16.09 -10.04 27.23
CA ALA A 38 -17.08 -10.52 26.27
C ALA A 38 -16.52 -10.42 24.83
N PRO A 39 -16.97 -11.30 23.92
CA PRO A 39 -16.56 -11.28 22.52
C PRO A 39 -17.03 -9.99 21.83
N ARG A 40 -16.49 -9.75 20.63
CA ARG A 40 -16.89 -8.62 19.79
C ARG A 40 -18.41 -8.60 19.51
N PRO A 41 -19.05 -7.43 19.42
CA PRO A 41 -20.47 -7.32 19.09
C PRO A 41 -20.85 -8.00 17.78
N ARG A 42 -22.08 -8.53 17.69
CA ARG A 42 -22.56 -9.24 16.49
C ARG A 42 -22.68 -8.36 15.25
N ARG A 43 -22.99 -7.07 15.40
CA ARG A 43 -23.05 -6.11 14.28
C ARG A 43 -21.96 -5.06 14.44
N MET A 44 -20.98 -5.13 13.55
CA MET A 44 -19.92 -4.13 13.46
C MET A 44 -20.19 -3.21 12.26
N GLY A 45 -19.90 -1.92 12.41
CA GLY A 45 -19.80 -1.03 11.24
C GLY A 45 -18.62 -1.42 10.35
N HIS A 46 -18.54 -0.86 9.14
CA HIS A 46 -17.36 -1.02 8.28
C HIS A 46 -16.08 -0.75 9.10
N TYR A 47 -15.12 -1.68 9.03
CA TYR A 47 -13.84 -1.69 9.75
C TYR A 47 -13.84 -1.99 11.26
N GLY A 48 -14.98 -2.38 11.85
CA GLY A 48 -14.95 -2.96 13.19
C GLY A 48 -15.08 -1.98 14.36
N PHE A 49 -15.89 -0.91 14.23
CA PHE A 49 -16.37 -0.12 15.38
C PHE A 49 -17.75 -0.60 15.86
N PRO A 50 -18.04 -0.54 17.19
CA PRO A 50 -19.27 -1.08 17.78
C PRO A 50 -20.50 -0.18 17.55
N SER A 51 -21.67 -0.80 17.39
CA SER A 51 -22.97 -0.11 17.26
C SER A 51 -23.52 0.26 18.64
N LYS A 52 -24.08 1.48 18.79
CA LYS A 52 -24.76 1.91 20.03
C LYS A 52 -25.97 1.03 20.37
N VAL A 53 -26.57 0.37 19.38
CA VAL A 53 -27.76 -0.49 19.55
C VAL A 53 -27.43 -1.80 20.27
N ASP A 54 -26.17 -2.25 20.23
CA ASP A 54 -25.74 -3.54 20.77
C ASP A 54 -25.12 -3.42 22.18
N LEU A 55 -25.09 -2.20 22.74
CA LEU A 55 -24.62 -1.98 24.11
C LEU A 55 -25.61 -2.51 25.13
N VAL A 56 -25.10 -2.96 26.29
CA VAL A 56 -25.92 -3.27 27.46
C VAL A 56 -26.89 -2.10 27.74
N PRO A 57 -28.20 -2.36 27.86
CA PRO A 57 -29.19 -1.32 28.14
C PRO A 57 -28.85 -0.56 29.42
N GLY A 58 -28.98 0.76 29.40
CA GLY A 58 -28.66 1.62 30.54
C GLY A 58 -29.37 1.25 31.84
N GLU A 59 -30.59 0.70 31.76
CA GLU A 59 -31.34 0.21 32.94
C GLU A 59 -30.55 -0.83 33.76
N ALA A 60 -29.81 -1.71 33.09
CA ALA A 60 -28.98 -2.73 33.74
C ALA A 60 -27.71 -2.15 34.37
N LEU A 61 -27.40 -0.87 34.14
CA LEU A 61 -26.22 -0.16 34.63
C LEU A 61 -26.55 0.82 35.78
N ARG A 62 -27.79 0.83 36.28
CA ARG A 62 -28.24 1.68 37.40
C ARG A 62 -27.70 1.28 38.76
N ALA A 63 -27.36 0.01 38.93
CA ALA A 63 -26.80 -0.57 40.14
C ALA A 63 -25.70 -1.56 39.73
N ILE A 64 -24.70 -1.78 40.59
CA ILE A 64 -23.60 -2.71 40.29
C ILE A 64 -24.07 -4.14 40.58
N PRO A 65 -24.30 -4.99 39.55
CA PRO A 65 -24.80 -6.34 39.78
C PRO A 65 -23.68 -7.32 40.16
N ALA A 66 -24.04 -8.48 40.70
CA ALA A 66 -23.06 -9.58 40.88
C ALA A 66 -22.61 -10.18 39.54
N GLU A 67 -23.43 -10.06 38.50
CA GLU A 67 -23.18 -10.56 37.15
C GLU A 67 -23.86 -9.65 36.12
N LEU A 68 -23.18 -9.40 34.99
CA LEU A 68 -23.72 -8.63 33.86
C LEU A 68 -23.73 -9.49 32.60
N THR A 69 -24.84 -9.49 31.86
CA THR A 69 -24.93 -10.19 30.57
C THR A 69 -24.48 -9.27 29.43
N ILE A 70 -23.44 -9.66 28.72
CA ILE A 70 -22.86 -8.89 27.59
C ILE A 70 -22.81 -9.79 26.36
N GLU A 71 -23.47 -9.40 25.26
CA GLU A 71 -23.61 -10.22 24.02
C GLU A 71 -24.12 -11.66 24.28
N GLY A 72 -25.03 -11.81 25.26
CA GLY A 72 -25.57 -13.11 25.66
C GLY A 72 -24.62 -13.97 26.52
N ARG A 73 -23.46 -13.44 26.91
CA ARG A 73 -22.53 -14.08 27.86
C ARG A 73 -22.71 -13.50 29.25
N ALA A 74 -22.95 -14.37 30.22
CA ALA A 74 -22.88 -14.05 31.65
C ALA A 74 -21.42 -13.74 32.06
N CYS A 75 -21.18 -12.52 32.55
CA CYS A 75 -19.87 -12.06 33.01
C CYS A 75 -19.96 -11.73 34.52
N PRO A 76 -19.31 -12.50 35.41
CA PRO A 76 -19.33 -12.23 36.84
C PRO A 76 -18.49 -11.00 37.19
N ALA A 77 -18.88 -10.31 38.26
CA ALA A 77 -18.16 -9.17 38.83
C ALA A 77 -16.72 -9.56 39.23
N ARG A 78 -15.75 -8.70 38.88
CA ARG A 78 -14.36 -8.80 39.32
C ARG A 78 -13.86 -7.43 39.77
N GLU A 79 -13.12 -7.37 40.86
CA GLU A 79 -12.53 -6.12 41.31
C GLU A 79 -11.24 -5.79 40.54
N LEU A 80 -11.10 -4.51 40.18
CA LEU A 80 -9.93 -3.94 39.53
C LEU A 80 -9.60 -2.58 40.15
N LYS A 81 -8.33 -2.40 40.52
CA LYS A 81 -7.79 -1.12 41.01
C LYS A 81 -7.10 -0.39 39.88
N ALA A 82 -7.24 0.94 39.86
CA ALA A 82 -6.45 1.77 38.96
C ALA A 82 -5.01 1.86 39.49
N GLU A 83 -4.04 1.64 38.61
CA GLU A 83 -2.62 1.89 38.87
C GLU A 83 -2.23 3.12 38.05
N ASP A 84 -1.76 4.19 38.70
CA ASP A 84 -1.44 5.48 38.07
C ASP A 84 -2.56 6.05 37.17
N GLY A 85 -3.83 5.87 37.59
CA GLY A 85 -5.00 6.35 36.85
C GLY A 85 -5.36 5.51 35.61
N VAL A 86 -4.75 4.34 35.44
CA VAL A 86 -5.02 3.41 34.34
C VAL A 86 -5.47 2.04 34.86
N LEU A 87 -6.52 1.51 34.26
CA LEU A 87 -7.09 0.19 34.50
C LEU A 87 -6.65 -0.75 33.36
N ASP A 88 -5.69 -1.63 33.62
CA ASP A 88 -5.17 -2.61 32.66
C ASP A 88 -6.12 -3.82 32.50
N LEU A 89 -7.03 -3.68 31.55
CA LEU A 89 -8.01 -4.71 31.21
C LEU A 89 -7.37 -5.90 30.48
N ARG A 90 -6.30 -5.66 29.71
CA ARG A 90 -5.56 -6.70 28.99
C ARG A 90 -5.01 -7.74 29.95
N ARG A 91 -4.34 -7.30 31.02
CA ARG A 91 -3.79 -8.19 32.04
C ARG A 91 -4.88 -8.91 32.82
N LYS A 92 -5.95 -8.21 33.21
CA LYS A 92 -7.04 -8.77 34.03
C LYS A 92 -7.97 -9.71 33.28
N LEU A 93 -8.18 -9.49 31.97
CA LEU A 93 -9.18 -10.19 31.16
C LEU A 93 -8.57 -11.10 30.07
N GLY A 94 -7.29 -11.47 30.21
CA GLY A 94 -6.66 -12.50 29.37
C GLY A 94 -6.38 -12.05 27.93
N GLY A 95 -5.72 -10.90 27.76
CA GLY A 95 -5.28 -10.39 26.46
C GLY A 95 -6.26 -9.42 25.78
N ALA A 96 -5.83 -8.89 24.64
CA ALA A 96 -6.59 -7.97 23.80
C ALA A 96 -6.93 -8.63 22.46
N GLU A 97 -8.09 -8.31 21.91
CA GLU A 97 -8.51 -8.73 20.57
C GLU A 97 -9.35 -7.60 19.97
N ARG A 98 -9.34 -7.42 18.65
CA ARG A 98 -10.11 -6.38 17.99
C ARG A 98 -11.61 -6.47 18.34
N GLY A 99 -12.12 -5.45 19.02
CA GLY A 99 -13.54 -5.34 19.39
C GLY A 99 -13.93 -6.12 20.65
N LYS A 100 -12.99 -6.76 21.35
CA LYS A 100 -13.24 -7.36 22.68
C LYS A 100 -13.71 -6.25 23.63
N GLN A 101 -14.66 -6.58 24.50
CA GLN A 101 -15.35 -5.58 25.32
C GLN A 101 -15.37 -5.92 26.80
N ALA A 102 -15.40 -4.88 27.62
CA ALA A 102 -15.56 -4.94 29.07
C ALA A 102 -16.39 -3.76 29.55
N TYR A 103 -17.18 -3.98 30.59
CA TYR A 103 -17.93 -2.94 31.29
C TYR A 103 -17.30 -2.74 32.66
N LEU A 104 -17.04 -1.50 33.05
CA LEU A 104 -16.54 -1.14 34.37
C LEU A 104 -17.59 -0.28 35.06
N MET A 105 -17.88 -0.59 36.32
CA MET A 105 -18.85 0.13 37.13
C MET A 105 -18.27 0.45 38.51
N ALA A 106 -18.56 1.63 39.02
CA ALA A 106 -18.12 2.02 40.35
C ALA A 106 -19.10 3.02 41.01
N PRO A 107 -19.27 2.95 42.35
CA PRO A 107 -20.09 3.92 43.05
C PRO A 107 -19.35 5.26 43.16
N ILE A 108 -20.10 6.35 43.08
CA ILE A 108 -19.62 7.71 43.33
C ILE A 108 -20.62 8.38 44.28
N THR A 109 -20.13 9.10 45.30
CA THR A 109 -21.00 9.79 46.27
C THR A 109 -20.70 11.27 46.27
N VAL A 110 -21.72 12.10 46.14
CA VAL A 110 -21.59 13.57 46.24
C VAL A 110 -22.39 14.10 47.43
N ALA A 111 -21.78 14.99 48.22
CA ALA A 111 -22.37 15.53 49.44
C ALA A 111 -23.42 16.62 49.19
N ARG A 112 -23.44 17.18 47.97
CA ARG A 112 -24.38 18.20 47.51
C ARG A 112 -24.53 18.12 45.99
N ASP A 113 -25.57 18.77 45.47
CA ASP A 113 -25.73 18.95 44.03
C ASP A 113 -24.49 19.67 43.47
N MET A 114 -23.81 19.03 42.52
CA MET A 114 -22.57 19.56 41.96
C MET A 114 -22.29 19.03 40.55
N ALA A 115 -21.57 19.83 39.79
CA ALA A 115 -20.94 19.40 38.55
C ALA A 115 -19.64 18.64 38.87
N VAL A 116 -19.47 17.47 38.26
CA VAL A 116 -18.29 16.62 38.40
C VAL A 116 -17.61 16.50 37.04
N GLN A 117 -16.36 16.93 36.96
CA GLN A 117 -15.53 16.74 35.76
C GLN A 117 -14.86 15.37 35.78
N ILE A 118 -15.06 14.60 34.72
CA ILE A 118 -14.50 13.27 34.55
C ILE A 118 -13.47 13.32 33.43
N GLY A 119 -12.26 12.88 33.75
CA GLY A 119 -11.22 12.63 32.77
C GLY A 119 -11.27 11.18 32.31
N ALA A 120 -11.27 10.95 31.00
CA ALA A 120 -11.36 9.62 30.41
C ALA A 120 -10.48 9.46 29.16
N GLY A 121 -9.95 8.27 28.99
CA GLY A 121 -9.35 7.78 27.75
C GLY A 121 -9.37 6.26 27.69
N ALA A 122 -9.41 5.68 26.51
CA ALA A 122 -9.48 4.23 26.31
C ALA A 122 -8.60 3.77 25.15
N ASP A 123 -8.16 2.50 25.14
CA ASP A 123 -7.33 2.00 24.03
C ASP A 123 -7.98 2.18 22.66
N TRP A 124 -9.31 2.00 22.58
CA TRP A 124 -10.06 2.35 21.37
C TRP A 124 -11.37 3.07 21.65
N TRP A 125 -12.46 2.38 21.95
CA TRP A 125 -13.77 3.04 22.14
C TRP A 125 -14.20 3.02 23.59
N MET A 126 -14.97 4.04 23.98
CA MET A 126 -15.67 4.08 25.25
C MET A 126 -17.05 4.71 25.16
N GLN A 127 -17.98 4.21 25.95
CA GLN A 127 -19.30 4.80 26.21
C GLN A 127 -19.48 4.90 27.72
N TRP A 128 -19.89 6.07 28.21
CA TRP A 128 -20.08 6.36 29.63
C TRP A 128 -21.56 6.55 29.97
N TRP A 129 -21.92 6.14 31.19
CA TRP A 129 -23.23 6.35 31.81
C TRP A 129 -23.10 6.79 33.27
N VAL A 130 -24.11 7.53 33.73
CA VAL A 130 -24.40 7.82 35.14
C VAL A 130 -25.81 7.34 35.41
N ASP A 131 -26.01 6.45 36.40
CA ASP A 131 -27.32 5.87 36.75
C ASP A 131 -28.10 5.36 35.53
N GLY A 132 -27.38 4.69 34.62
CA GLY A 132 -27.93 4.17 33.38
C GLY A 132 -28.23 5.19 32.28
N GLN A 133 -28.03 6.48 32.50
CA GLN A 133 -28.18 7.52 31.47
C GLN A 133 -26.86 7.75 30.74
N PRO A 134 -26.80 7.72 29.40
CA PRO A 134 -25.57 7.95 28.66
C PRO A 134 -25.13 9.41 28.79
N VAL A 135 -23.86 9.64 29.14
CA VAL A 135 -23.33 10.99 29.41
C VAL A 135 -22.17 11.40 28.49
N TYR A 136 -21.42 10.43 27.95
CA TYR A 136 -20.31 10.71 27.05
C TYR A 136 -19.96 9.49 26.19
N ASP A 137 -19.47 9.68 24.97
CA ASP A 137 -18.99 8.58 24.15
C ASP A 137 -17.96 8.96 23.10
N THR A 138 -17.10 7.99 22.77
CA THR A 138 -16.20 8.06 21.62
C THR A 138 -16.63 7.16 20.47
N LEU A 139 -17.77 6.45 20.60
CA LEU A 139 -18.32 5.62 19.53
C LEU A 139 -18.80 6.49 18.34
N ALA A 140 -19.32 7.69 18.63
CA ALA A 140 -19.65 8.69 17.63
C ALA A 140 -18.43 9.15 16.80
N ASN A 141 -17.22 8.95 17.31
CA ASN A 141 -15.98 9.26 16.57
C ASN A 141 -15.65 8.18 15.52
N GLY A 142 -16.53 7.21 15.28
CA GLY A 142 -16.32 6.14 14.30
C GLY A 142 -15.02 5.40 14.60
N GLN A 143 -14.17 5.12 13.61
CA GLN A 143 -12.93 4.40 13.85
C GLN A 143 -11.86 5.15 14.66
N ASN A 144 -12.00 6.47 14.88
CA ASN A 144 -11.03 7.20 15.68
C ASN A 144 -11.11 6.78 17.15
N GLY A 145 -12.31 6.42 17.63
CA GLY A 145 -12.57 6.15 19.03
C GLY A 145 -11.95 7.24 19.91
N ASN A 146 -11.05 6.84 20.79
CA ASN A 146 -10.31 7.69 21.70
C ASN A 146 -9.43 8.73 20.99
N GLY A 147 -8.89 8.40 19.81
CA GLY A 147 -8.19 9.33 18.94
C GLY A 147 -6.74 9.67 19.33
N THR A 148 -6.19 9.13 20.41
CA THR A 148 -4.82 9.36 20.87
C THR A 148 -4.15 8.09 21.39
N LYS A 149 -2.83 7.99 21.25
CA LYS A 149 -1.98 6.95 21.88
C LYS A 149 -0.62 7.54 22.28
N PRO A 150 -0.05 7.25 23.48
CA PRO A 150 -0.63 6.48 24.59
C PRO A 150 -1.91 7.12 25.13
N ILE A 151 -2.78 6.30 25.73
CA ILE A 151 -4.05 6.78 26.28
C ILE A 151 -3.81 7.55 27.57
N THR A 152 -4.60 8.58 27.81
CA THR A 152 -4.55 9.40 29.02
C THR A 152 -5.96 9.73 29.49
N SER A 153 -6.16 9.95 30.79
CA SER A 153 -7.44 10.42 31.33
C SER A 153 -7.78 11.86 30.89
N ARG A 154 -6.96 12.49 30.06
CA ARG A 154 -7.20 13.84 29.51
C ARG A 154 -7.51 13.83 28.03
N ASP A 155 -7.54 12.66 27.40
CA ASP A 155 -7.92 12.53 26.00
C ASP A 155 -9.32 13.12 25.78
N HIS A 156 -10.21 12.87 26.75
CA HIS A 156 -11.56 13.40 26.84
C HIS A 156 -11.85 13.86 28.26
N VAL A 157 -12.21 15.14 28.43
CA VAL A 157 -12.69 15.68 29.71
C VAL A 157 -14.11 16.18 29.50
N PHE A 158 -15.04 15.66 30.28
CA PHE A 158 -16.47 16.00 30.20
C PHE A 158 -17.06 16.21 31.59
N GLU A 159 -18.20 16.89 31.64
CA GLU A 159 -18.86 17.27 32.89
C GLU A 159 -20.20 16.56 33.03
N VAL A 160 -20.49 16.09 34.23
CA VAL A 160 -21.79 15.50 34.61
C VAL A 160 -22.34 16.22 35.83
N ASN A 161 -23.64 16.52 35.82
CA ASN A 161 -24.32 17.14 36.97
C ASN A 161 -24.92 16.03 37.85
N LEU A 162 -24.46 15.93 39.10
CA LEU A 162 -24.92 14.94 40.07
C LEU A 162 -25.70 15.63 41.19
N THR A 163 -26.81 15.02 41.62
CA THR A 163 -27.57 15.46 42.79
C THR A 163 -26.93 14.92 44.07
N ARG A 164 -27.20 15.51 45.23
CA ARG A 164 -26.74 14.96 46.51
C ARG A 164 -27.15 13.49 46.67
N GLY A 165 -26.17 12.60 46.88
CA GLY A 165 -26.43 11.17 47.11
C GLY A 165 -25.37 10.25 46.48
N GLU A 166 -25.72 8.96 46.43
CA GLU A 166 -24.95 7.92 45.76
C GLU A 166 -25.42 7.77 44.31
N HIS A 167 -24.47 7.59 43.41
CA HIS A 167 -24.67 7.37 41.99
C HIS A 167 -23.78 6.23 41.50
N VAL A 168 -24.07 5.68 40.32
CA VAL A 168 -23.26 4.66 39.67
C VAL A 168 -22.67 5.20 38.38
N LEU A 169 -21.33 5.23 38.31
CA LEU A 169 -20.60 5.42 37.06
C LEU A 169 -20.46 4.08 36.35
N ALA A 170 -20.77 4.04 35.07
CA ALA A 170 -20.52 2.88 34.22
C ALA A 170 -19.82 3.30 32.92
N VAL A 171 -18.92 2.44 32.43
CA VAL A 171 -18.23 2.64 31.16
C VAL A 171 -18.04 1.33 30.42
N ALA A 172 -18.36 1.30 29.13
CA ALA A 172 -18.04 0.21 28.22
C ALA A 172 -16.74 0.56 27.51
N VAL A 173 -15.79 -0.36 27.44
CA VAL A 173 -14.48 -0.17 26.83
C VAL A 173 -14.22 -1.27 25.82
N PHE A 174 -13.68 -0.90 24.65
CA PHE A 174 -13.44 -1.81 23.53
C PHE A 174 -11.97 -1.79 23.12
N SER A 175 -11.35 -2.97 22.94
CA SER A 175 -9.92 -3.10 22.65
C SER A 175 -9.54 -3.10 21.17
N ALA A 176 -8.32 -2.66 20.89
CA ALA A 176 -7.59 -2.92 19.65
C ALA A 176 -6.92 -4.31 19.65
N PRO A 177 -6.26 -4.74 18.56
CA PRO A 177 -5.62 -6.05 18.48
C PRO A 177 -4.50 -6.31 19.51
N TYR A 178 -3.94 -5.26 20.12
CA TYR A 178 -2.70 -5.36 20.91
C TYR A 178 -2.81 -4.85 22.34
N ASP A 179 -3.86 -4.11 22.69
CA ASP A 179 -3.93 -3.36 23.94
C ASP A 179 -5.38 -3.27 24.41
N PHE A 180 -5.62 -3.08 25.71
CA PHE A 180 -6.95 -3.04 26.30
C PHE A 180 -6.88 -2.37 27.67
N ALA A 181 -7.21 -1.09 27.72
CA ALA A 181 -7.08 -0.31 28.95
C ALA A 181 -8.07 0.87 28.97
N LEU A 182 -8.34 1.35 30.18
CA LEU A 182 -9.10 2.57 30.47
C LEU A 182 -8.25 3.48 31.36
N ALA A 183 -7.98 4.70 30.92
CA ALA A 183 -7.46 5.77 31.75
C ALA A 183 -8.64 6.61 32.29
N VAL A 184 -8.66 6.85 33.59
CA VAL A 184 -9.73 7.60 34.25
C VAL A 184 -9.15 8.52 35.34
N ALA A 185 -9.69 9.72 35.49
CA ALA A 185 -9.30 10.65 36.54
C ALA A 185 -10.49 11.42 37.12
N SER A 186 -10.43 11.65 38.44
CA SER A 186 -11.36 12.47 39.20
C SER A 186 -11.13 13.97 38.97
N PRO A 187 -12.09 14.84 39.34
CA PRO A 187 -11.87 16.29 39.34
C PRO A 187 -10.64 16.70 40.15
N GLN A 188 -10.41 16.05 41.30
CA GLN A 188 -9.25 16.31 42.14
C GLN A 188 -7.95 15.90 41.45
N GLU A 189 -7.88 14.71 40.85
CA GLU A 189 -6.68 14.22 40.15
C GLU A 189 -6.36 15.11 38.95
N LEU A 190 -7.38 15.56 38.21
CA LEU A 190 -7.24 16.54 37.14
C LEU A 190 -6.76 17.91 37.63
N ARG A 191 -7.08 18.32 38.87
CA ARG A 191 -6.59 19.59 39.44
C ARG A 191 -5.23 19.46 40.11
N ALA A 192 -4.94 18.32 40.74
CA ALA A 192 -3.70 18.06 41.46
C ALA A 192 -2.52 17.91 40.51
N ASN A 193 -2.76 17.36 39.32
CA ASN A 193 -1.76 17.19 38.26
C ASN A 193 -2.16 17.96 37.00
N PRO A 194 -2.18 19.31 37.01
CA PRO A 194 -2.48 20.09 35.82
C PRO A 194 -1.45 19.78 34.74
N TRP A 195 -1.90 19.61 33.49
CA TRP A 195 -0.97 19.50 32.37
C TRP A 195 -0.11 20.74 32.28
N GLY A 196 1.20 20.54 32.20
CA GLY A 196 2.14 21.59 31.84
C GLY A 196 2.04 21.97 30.36
N PHE A 197 2.84 22.97 30.00
CA PHE A 197 2.93 23.47 28.63
C PHE A 197 3.24 22.35 27.62
N ARG A 198 4.23 21.51 27.93
CA ARG A 198 4.68 20.44 27.02
C ARG A 198 3.60 19.40 26.78
N GLU A 199 2.83 19.02 27.80
CA GLU A 199 1.76 18.04 27.64
C GLU A 199 0.66 18.53 26.70
N PHE A 200 0.24 19.81 26.80
CA PHE A 200 -0.72 20.39 25.86
C PHE A 200 -0.15 20.51 24.43
N MET A 201 1.11 20.93 24.29
CA MET A 201 1.76 20.98 22.98
C MET A 201 1.84 19.59 22.34
N ASP A 202 2.23 18.57 23.10
CA ASP A 202 2.31 17.22 22.58
C ASP A 202 0.92 16.63 22.31
N ALA A 203 -0.09 16.96 23.12
CA ALA A 203 -1.48 16.55 22.87
C ALA A 203 -2.02 17.12 21.56
N GLY A 204 -1.82 18.42 21.31
CA GLY A 204 -2.22 19.04 20.05
C GLY A 204 -1.50 18.43 18.85
N LYS A 205 -0.19 18.14 18.98
CA LYS A 205 0.60 17.47 17.93
C LYS A 205 0.11 16.04 17.66
N ARG A 206 -0.21 15.27 18.70
CA ARG A 206 -0.72 13.89 18.59
C ARG A 206 -2.06 13.82 17.86
N LYS A 207 -2.87 14.88 17.85
CA LYS A 207 -4.16 14.90 17.10
C LYS A 207 -4.00 14.88 15.58
N LEU A 208 -2.78 15.03 15.06
CA LEU A 208 -2.43 14.72 13.67
C LEU A 208 -1.66 13.40 13.54
N ASP A 209 -1.12 12.87 14.64
CA ASP A 209 -0.28 11.67 14.66
C ASP A 209 -1.12 10.44 15.08
N ARG A 210 -1.79 9.85 14.07
CA ARG A 210 -2.43 8.50 14.01
C ARG A 210 -3.93 8.38 14.34
N ASN A 211 -4.72 7.97 13.33
CA ASN A 211 -5.31 6.62 13.19
C ASN A 211 -5.70 6.40 11.70
N ARG A 212 -5.57 5.18 11.17
CA ARG A 212 -5.50 4.87 9.72
C ARG A 212 -6.82 4.94 8.93
N ALA A 213 -7.88 5.44 9.55
CA ALA A 213 -9.21 4.93 9.24
C ALA A 213 -10.36 5.96 9.24
N LEU A 214 -10.08 7.23 9.60
CA LEU A 214 -10.94 8.38 9.32
C LEU A 214 -10.10 9.58 8.91
N ARG A 215 -10.73 10.48 8.14
CA ARG A 215 -10.09 11.60 7.41
C ARG A 215 -9.76 12.77 8.31
N SER A 216 -10.39 12.84 9.49
CA SER A 216 -10.37 14.05 10.30
C SER A 216 -9.09 14.14 11.12
N LEU A 217 -8.06 14.70 10.49
CA LEU A 217 -7.10 15.54 11.22
C LEU A 217 -7.94 16.59 11.98
N ASN A 218 -8.02 16.47 13.30
CA ASN A 218 -8.86 17.38 14.09
C ASN A 218 -8.07 18.66 14.37
N PHE A 219 -7.83 19.46 13.33
CA PHE A 219 -7.10 20.72 13.41
C PHE A 219 -7.74 21.66 14.43
N GLY A 220 -9.07 21.65 14.55
CA GLY A 220 -9.79 22.42 15.58
C GLY A 220 -9.40 22.02 17.00
N ALA A 221 -9.43 20.72 17.32
CA ALA A 221 -9.03 20.24 18.64
C ALA A 221 -7.52 20.39 18.90
N ALA A 222 -6.68 20.25 17.87
CA ALA A 222 -5.25 20.52 17.98
C ALA A 222 -4.99 21.99 18.35
N ARG A 223 -5.64 22.92 17.63
CA ARG A 223 -5.58 24.36 17.94
C ARG A 223 -6.10 24.68 19.33
N ALA A 224 -7.16 24.02 19.79
CA ALA A 224 -7.67 24.19 21.14
C ALA A 224 -6.65 23.78 22.21
N ASP A 225 -5.90 22.71 22.00
CA ASP A 225 -4.82 22.32 22.92
C ASP A 225 -3.65 23.32 22.89
N PHE A 226 -3.27 23.84 21.73
CA PHE A 226 -2.24 24.89 21.65
C PHE A 226 -2.69 26.20 22.31
N GLN A 227 -3.98 26.54 22.22
CA GLN A 227 -4.54 27.69 22.95
C GLN A 227 -4.47 27.48 24.46
N ARG A 228 -4.70 26.26 24.95
CA ARG A 228 -4.50 25.93 26.37
C ARG A 228 -3.03 26.01 26.78
N ALA A 229 -2.12 25.50 25.95
CA ALA A 229 -0.68 25.64 26.16
C ALA A 229 -0.27 27.12 26.26
N LEU A 230 -0.77 27.95 25.34
CA LEU A 230 -0.52 29.40 25.32
C LEU A 230 -0.99 30.09 26.60
N ALA A 231 -2.18 29.74 27.10
CA ALA A 231 -2.75 30.33 28.30
C ALA A 231 -1.92 30.11 29.58
N ILE A 232 -1.15 29.02 29.62
CA ILE A 232 -0.29 28.68 30.78
C ILE A 232 1.19 28.95 30.54
N ALA A 233 1.59 29.37 29.33
CA ALA A 233 2.98 29.61 28.98
C ALA A 233 3.53 30.85 29.72
N THR A 234 4.59 30.64 30.50
CA THR A 234 5.24 31.68 31.30
C THR A 234 6.46 32.28 30.61
N ALA A 235 7.20 31.49 29.82
CA ALA A 235 8.34 31.95 29.04
C ALA A 235 7.92 32.45 27.67
N ASP A 236 8.59 33.50 27.17
CA ASP A 236 8.36 34.03 25.82
C ASP A 236 8.61 32.97 24.73
N ALA A 237 9.61 32.10 24.90
CA ALA A 237 9.88 31.01 23.98
C ALA A 237 8.71 30.00 23.92
N ASP A 238 8.09 29.66 25.05
CA ASP A 238 6.93 28.75 25.09
C ASP A 238 5.69 29.40 24.46
N ARG A 239 5.47 30.70 24.72
CA ARG A 239 4.39 31.47 24.06
C ARG A 239 4.57 31.52 22.56
N ALA A 240 5.80 31.73 22.10
CA ALA A 240 6.14 31.72 20.68
C ALA A 240 5.84 30.35 20.04
N ASP A 241 6.24 29.24 20.67
CA ASP A 241 5.97 27.89 20.20
C ASP A 241 4.46 27.60 20.06
N ALA A 242 3.64 28.02 21.04
CA ALA A 242 2.19 27.83 20.98
C ALA A 242 1.54 28.67 19.87
N HIS A 243 1.91 29.95 19.72
CA HIS A 243 1.44 30.79 18.62
C HIS A 243 1.82 30.21 17.25
N LEU A 244 3.06 29.73 17.10
CA LEU A 244 3.54 29.08 15.89
C LEU A 244 2.75 27.81 15.57
N ALA A 245 2.46 26.98 16.57
CA ALA A 245 1.65 25.76 16.37
C ALA A 245 0.21 26.08 15.94
N ILE A 246 -0.42 27.11 16.53
CA ILE A 246 -1.76 27.58 16.10
C ILE A 246 -1.71 28.05 14.64
N ALA A 247 -0.71 28.88 14.28
CA ALA A 247 -0.55 29.40 12.93
C ALA A 247 -0.29 28.28 11.91
N GLU A 248 0.66 27.40 12.20
CA GLU A 248 1.04 26.27 11.34
C GLU A 248 -0.13 25.32 11.10
N TYR A 249 -0.89 24.97 12.14
CA TYR A 249 -2.02 24.03 11.99
C TYR A 249 -3.22 24.70 11.31
N SER A 250 -3.34 26.02 11.40
CA SER A 250 -4.29 26.79 10.59
C SER A 250 -3.87 26.84 9.13
N LEU A 251 -2.58 26.98 8.83
CA LEU A 251 -2.06 26.89 7.47
C LEU A 251 -2.19 25.47 6.91
N ARG A 252 -1.99 24.41 7.69
CA ARG A 252 -2.15 23.03 7.21
C ARG A 252 -3.62 22.67 6.93
N ASP A 253 -4.55 23.31 7.62
CA ASP A 253 -5.99 23.15 7.42
C ASP A 253 -6.42 23.86 6.13
N VAL A 254 -6.77 23.08 5.10
CA VAL A 254 -7.13 23.60 3.77
C VAL A 254 -8.47 24.34 3.75
N HIS A 255 -9.25 24.27 4.84
CA HIS A 255 -10.55 24.93 4.99
C HIS A 255 -10.47 26.27 5.71
N VAL A 256 -9.35 26.60 6.35
CA VAL A 256 -9.17 27.90 6.99
C VAL A 256 -8.99 28.96 5.91
N THR A 257 -9.89 29.95 5.92
CA THR A 257 -9.87 31.10 5.01
C THR A 257 -9.44 32.41 5.68
N ASP A 258 -9.45 32.46 7.02
CA ASP A 258 -9.06 33.65 7.78
C ASP A 258 -7.53 33.76 7.89
N MET A 259 -6.94 34.34 6.85
CA MET A 259 -5.51 34.62 6.77
C MET A 259 -5.07 35.71 7.75
N ALA A 260 -5.97 36.61 8.16
CA ALA A 260 -5.64 37.69 9.10
C ALA A 260 -5.42 37.16 10.52
N ALA A 261 -6.28 36.24 10.98
CA ALA A 261 -6.08 35.56 12.27
C ALA A 261 -4.75 34.81 12.33
N ILE A 262 -4.32 34.17 11.24
CA ILE A 262 -3.01 33.51 11.18
C ILE A 262 -1.87 34.53 11.29
N ARG A 263 -1.96 35.66 10.58
CA ARG A 263 -0.97 36.75 10.68
C ARG A 263 -0.91 37.35 12.08
N GLU A 264 -2.02 37.43 12.79
CA GLU A 264 -2.05 37.89 14.19
C GLU A 264 -1.23 36.96 15.10
N GLN A 265 -1.38 35.64 14.94
CA GLN A 265 -0.55 34.67 15.67
C GLN A 265 0.95 34.85 15.35
N CYS A 266 1.30 35.05 14.07
CA CYS A 266 2.68 35.30 13.68
C CYS A 266 3.21 36.64 14.22
N ALA A 267 2.40 37.70 14.23
CA ALA A 267 2.76 39.00 14.79
C ALA A 267 2.99 38.93 16.31
N ALA A 268 2.20 38.13 17.02
CA ALA A 268 2.38 37.90 18.46
C ALA A 268 3.76 37.28 18.75
N VAL A 269 4.22 36.32 17.95
CA VAL A 269 5.59 35.76 18.08
C VAL A 269 6.66 36.83 17.93
N LEU A 270 6.51 37.71 16.94
CA LEU A 270 7.49 38.76 16.63
C LEU A 270 7.52 39.88 17.69
N ALA A 271 6.45 40.03 18.47
CA ALA A 271 6.36 41.00 19.55
C ALA A 271 7.00 40.52 20.87
N LEU A 272 7.31 39.22 21.00
CA LEU A 272 7.91 38.63 22.19
C LEU A 272 9.43 38.87 22.22
N PRO A 273 9.96 39.65 23.20
CA PRO A 273 11.39 39.94 23.26
C PRO A 273 12.27 38.69 23.43
N GLY A 274 11.76 37.65 24.09
CA GLY A 274 12.46 36.38 24.31
C GLY A 274 12.24 35.31 23.24
N ALA A 275 11.58 35.61 22.11
CA ALA A 275 11.43 34.65 21.01
C ALA A 275 12.78 34.39 20.32
N HIS A 276 13.10 33.12 20.08
CA HIS A 276 14.33 32.73 19.40
C HIS A 276 14.31 33.15 17.91
N PRO A 277 15.48 33.41 17.29
CA PRO A 277 15.56 33.75 15.86
C PRO A 277 14.84 32.75 14.95
N ASP A 278 14.86 31.47 15.30
CA ASP A 278 14.17 30.41 14.54
C ASP A 278 12.65 30.51 14.65
N GLN A 279 12.14 30.86 15.83
CA GLN A 279 10.71 31.10 16.05
C GLN A 279 10.24 32.34 15.28
N GLN A 280 11.04 33.41 15.30
CA GLN A 280 10.80 34.61 14.52
C GLN A 280 10.81 34.28 13.02
N ALA A 281 11.81 33.52 12.54
CA ALA A 281 11.90 33.10 11.15
C ALA A 281 10.68 32.29 10.71
N GLN A 282 10.19 31.37 11.55
CA GLN A 282 8.98 30.57 11.29
C GLN A 282 7.72 31.45 11.25
N ALA A 283 7.59 32.46 12.12
CA ALA A 283 6.48 33.40 12.10
C ALA A 283 6.46 34.26 10.83
N VAL A 284 7.63 34.71 10.37
CA VAL A 284 7.77 35.46 9.11
C VAL A 284 7.44 34.57 7.91
N LEU A 285 7.92 33.32 7.89
CA LEU A 285 7.56 32.35 6.87
C LEU A 285 6.04 32.11 6.82
N GLY A 286 5.41 31.92 7.98
CA GLY A 286 3.96 31.78 8.11
C GLY A 286 3.21 33.01 7.58
N THR A 287 3.70 34.22 7.87
CA THR A 287 3.16 35.47 7.32
C THR A 287 3.24 35.47 5.79
N GLY A 288 4.39 35.08 5.23
CA GLY A 288 4.55 34.93 3.78
C GLY A 288 3.59 33.92 3.15
N GLU A 289 3.36 32.77 3.79
CA GLU A 289 2.37 31.77 3.33
C GLU A 289 0.94 32.32 3.33
N THR A 290 0.57 33.19 4.27
CA THR A 290 -0.76 33.84 4.25
C THR A 290 -0.91 34.80 3.07
N TRP A 291 0.12 35.62 2.77
CA TRP A 291 0.11 36.50 1.59
C TRP A 291 0.07 35.68 0.30
N LEU A 292 0.80 34.57 0.26
CA LEU A 292 0.76 33.65 -0.87
C LEU A 292 -0.66 33.11 -1.10
N ARG A 293 -1.38 32.70 -0.05
CA ARG A 293 -2.78 32.25 -0.16
C ARG A 293 -3.75 33.32 -0.65
N GLU A 294 -3.48 34.58 -0.33
CA GLU A 294 -4.26 35.73 -0.81
C GLU A 294 -3.87 36.18 -2.23
N GLY A 295 -2.91 35.51 -2.90
CA GLY A 295 -2.43 35.90 -4.22
C GLY A 295 -1.52 37.15 -4.21
N ARG A 296 -1.01 37.54 -3.04
CA ARG A 296 -0.13 38.70 -2.84
C ARG A 296 1.34 38.29 -2.95
N TYR A 297 1.77 37.96 -4.16
CA TYR A 297 3.03 37.25 -4.41
C TYR A 297 4.30 38.06 -4.05
N GLU A 298 4.31 39.37 -4.33
CA GLU A 298 5.45 40.23 -3.99
C GLU A 298 5.63 40.37 -2.48
N GLN A 299 4.54 40.60 -1.74
CA GLN A 299 4.56 40.64 -0.28
C GLN A 299 4.99 39.29 0.31
N ALA A 300 4.50 38.18 -0.23
CA ALA A 300 4.94 36.85 0.19
C ALA A 300 6.46 36.67 0.02
N ARG A 301 7.02 37.05 -1.14
CA ARG A 301 8.47 36.94 -1.41
C ARG A 301 9.33 37.88 -0.56
N GLN A 302 8.82 39.07 -0.21
CA GLN A 302 9.48 39.97 0.73
C GLN A 302 9.58 39.32 2.12
N GLU A 303 8.48 38.73 2.61
CA GLU A 303 8.51 38.00 3.88
C GLU A 303 9.40 36.76 3.80
N PHE A 304 9.38 35.98 2.71
CA PHE A 304 10.31 34.85 2.56
C PHE A 304 11.77 35.28 2.56
N SER A 305 12.12 36.40 1.92
CA SER A 305 13.48 36.97 1.97
C SER A 305 13.89 37.35 3.39
N ARG A 306 12.97 37.95 4.15
CA ARG A 306 13.17 38.29 5.55
C ARG A 306 13.32 37.04 6.43
N ALA A 307 12.49 36.01 6.20
CA ALA A 307 12.56 34.73 6.90
C ALA A 307 13.90 34.03 6.68
N LEU A 308 14.43 34.07 5.45
CA LEU A 308 15.74 33.51 5.11
C LEU A 308 16.88 34.15 5.92
N ALA A 309 16.80 35.45 6.20
CA ALA A 309 17.84 36.19 6.93
C ALA A 309 17.83 35.94 8.46
N LEU A 310 16.74 35.39 9.01
CA LEU A 310 16.53 35.28 10.46
C LEU A 310 17.02 33.96 11.07
N SER A 311 17.20 32.89 10.27
CA SER A 311 17.63 31.58 10.78
C SER A 311 18.76 31.00 9.92
N SER A 312 19.71 30.36 10.60
CA SER A 312 20.82 29.61 10.01
C SER A 312 20.70 28.09 10.24
N GLN A 313 19.54 27.61 10.72
CA GLN A 313 19.34 26.20 11.01
C GLN A 313 19.52 25.32 9.76
N PRO A 314 20.13 24.12 9.90
CA PRO A 314 20.23 23.15 8.82
C PRO A 314 18.84 22.78 8.26
N GLY A 315 18.63 22.99 6.97
CA GLY A 315 17.35 22.74 6.27
C GLY A 315 16.42 23.95 6.16
N TRP A 316 16.71 25.06 6.85
CA TRP A 316 15.91 26.28 6.77
C TRP A 316 15.95 26.93 5.39
N ALA A 317 17.15 27.23 4.90
CA ALA A 317 17.32 27.88 3.59
C ALA A 317 16.66 27.09 2.44
N PRO A 318 16.79 25.74 2.35
CA PRO A 318 16.02 24.94 1.40
C PRO A 318 14.50 25.10 1.52
N THR A 319 13.96 25.12 2.74
CA THR A 319 12.52 25.26 3.00
C THR A 319 11.99 26.61 2.52
N VAL A 320 12.69 27.70 2.85
CA VAL A 320 12.30 29.05 2.42
C VAL A 320 12.42 29.20 0.91
N ARG A 321 13.47 28.65 0.30
CA ARG A 321 13.65 28.67 -1.15
C ARG A 321 12.55 27.92 -1.89
N PHE A 322 12.09 26.79 -1.35
CA PHE A 322 10.93 26.08 -1.89
C PHE A 322 9.64 26.91 -1.79
N ALA A 323 9.44 27.68 -0.71
CA ALA A 323 8.32 28.62 -0.61
C ALA A 323 8.37 29.74 -1.67
N VAL A 324 9.57 30.26 -1.97
CA VAL A 324 9.77 31.21 -3.09
C VAL A 324 9.44 30.57 -4.43
N ALA A 325 9.89 29.33 -4.68
CA ALA A 325 9.55 28.59 -5.90
C ALA A 325 8.03 28.40 -6.05
N ARG A 326 7.33 28.01 -4.96
CA ARG A 326 5.87 27.90 -4.93
C ARG A 326 5.17 29.22 -5.22
N SER A 327 5.71 30.35 -4.74
CA SER A 327 5.19 31.68 -5.06
C SER A 327 5.25 31.98 -6.57
N TYR A 328 6.39 31.73 -7.22
CA TYR A 328 6.49 31.89 -8.67
C TYR A 328 5.58 30.94 -9.44
N ALA A 329 5.47 29.67 -9.02
CA ALA A 329 4.59 28.69 -9.65
C ALA A 329 3.11 29.12 -9.57
N GLN A 330 2.68 29.61 -8.40
CA GLN A 330 1.31 30.09 -8.20
C GLN A 330 1.01 31.36 -9.01
N GLU A 331 2.00 32.24 -9.19
CA GLU A 331 1.96 33.42 -10.08
C GLU A 331 2.08 33.04 -11.59
N ARG A 332 2.17 31.74 -11.94
CA ARG A 332 2.36 31.24 -13.32
C ARG A 332 3.70 31.62 -13.96
N ARG A 333 4.70 31.97 -13.16
CA ARG A 333 6.08 32.23 -13.60
C ARG A 333 6.90 30.95 -13.53
N ASN A 334 6.54 29.97 -14.37
CA ASN A 334 7.07 28.61 -14.31
C ASN A 334 8.60 28.57 -14.41
N GLU A 335 9.21 29.33 -15.33
CA GLU A 335 10.67 29.36 -15.49
C GLU A 335 11.39 29.92 -14.25
N ALA A 336 10.83 30.94 -13.61
CA ALA A 336 11.38 31.47 -12.35
C ALA A 336 11.25 30.45 -11.21
N ALA A 337 10.14 29.70 -11.15
CA ALA A 337 9.98 28.62 -10.19
C ALA A 337 11.02 27.51 -10.41
N LYS A 338 11.23 27.07 -11.66
CA LYS A 338 12.24 26.03 -12.00
C LYS A 338 13.66 26.46 -11.65
N GLN A 339 14.00 27.73 -11.86
CA GLN A 339 15.30 28.30 -11.46
C GLN A 339 15.55 28.18 -9.95
N GLU A 340 14.51 28.33 -9.12
CA GLU A 340 14.62 28.14 -7.67
C GLU A 340 14.66 26.68 -7.24
N LEU A 341 13.96 25.78 -7.96
CA LEU A 341 13.90 24.35 -7.63
C LEU A 341 15.18 23.59 -7.99
N THR A 342 15.81 23.92 -9.13
CA THR A 342 16.99 23.21 -9.66
C THR A 342 18.11 23.02 -8.63
N PRO A 343 18.60 24.06 -7.93
CA PRO A 343 19.66 23.91 -6.95
C PRO A 343 19.24 23.13 -5.69
N LEU A 344 17.94 23.04 -5.38
CA LEU A 344 17.46 22.22 -4.26
C LEU A 344 17.66 20.73 -4.53
N LEU A 345 17.47 20.28 -5.78
CA LEU A 345 17.70 18.88 -6.16
C LEU A 345 19.17 18.46 -6.06
N ALA A 346 20.11 19.42 -6.11
CA ALA A 346 21.54 19.17 -5.93
C ALA A 346 21.96 19.04 -4.45
N VAL A 347 21.08 19.37 -3.49
CA VAL A 347 21.39 19.27 -2.06
C VAL A 347 21.35 17.81 -1.61
N GLY A 348 22.54 17.24 -1.32
CA GLY A 348 22.73 15.84 -0.96
C GLY A 348 21.91 15.36 0.25
N ASP A 349 21.81 16.19 1.31
CA ASP A 349 21.10 15.87 2.56
C ASP A 349 19.74 16.59 2.69
N LEU A 350 19.07 16.88 1.58
CA LEU A 350 17.74 17.47 1.59
C LEU A 350 16.74 16.53 2.30
N ASP A 351 15.86 17.11 3.13
CA ASP A 351 14.77 16.35 3.77
C ASP A 351 14.01 15.53 2.69
N PRO A 352 13.77 14.22 2.91
CA PRO A 352 13.15 13.37 1.90
C PRO A 352 11.76 13.82 1.43
N VAL A 353 10.94 14.38 2.33
CA VAL A 353 9.60 14.89 1.96
C VAL A 353 9.76 16.16 1.14
N LEU A 354 10.65 17.08 1.56
CA LEU A 354 10.95 18.28 0.79
C LEU A 354 11.54 17.94 -0.58
N ARG A 355 12.44 16.95 -0.69
CA ARG A 355 12.99 16.47 -1.96
C ARG A 355 11.90 15.97 -2.88
N PHE A 356 10.98 15.16 -2.36
CA PHE A 356 9.79 14.72 -3.10
C PHE A 356 8.97 15.91 -3.58
N GLN A 357 8.68 16.90 -2.73
CA GLN A 357 7.89 18.08 -3.11
C GLN A 357 8.58 18.94 -4.19
N VAL A 358 9.89 19.13 -4.08
CA VAL A 358 10.70 19.86 -5.08
C VAL A 358 10.65 19.17 -6.43
N ARG A 359 10.93 17.85 -6.47
CA ARG A 359 10.89 17.04 -7.69
C ARG A 359 9.48 17.05 -8.29
N SER A 360 8.47 16.74 -7.48
CA SER A 360 7.05 16.73 -7.88
C SER A 360 6.61 18.06 -8.49
N LEU A 361 6.98 19.20 -7.88
CA LEU A 361 6.63 20.51 -8.45
C LEU A 361 7.38 20.79 -9.75
N MET A 362 8.64 20.40 -9.88
CA MET A 362 9.41 20.53 -11.12
C MET A 362 8.67 19.83 -12.27
N GLU A 363 8.32 18.55 -12.08
CA GLU A 363 7.62 17.76 -13.09
C GLU A 363 6.23 18.34 -13.42
N ALA A 364 5.50 18.82 -12.42
CA ALA A 364 4.21 19.48 -12.65
C ALA A 364 4.33 20.72 -13.55
N LEU A 365 5.38 21.52 -13.37
CA LEU A 365 5.62 22.72 -14.17
C LEU A 365 6.05 22.41 -15.62
N ASP A 366 6.65 21.25 -15.86
CA ASP A 366 6.99 20.75 -17.20
C ASP A 366 5.79 20.11 -17.91
N VAL A 367 4.97 19.37 -17.17
CA VAL A 367 3.84 18.62 -17.73
C VAL A 367 2.59 19.48 -17.91
N ALA A 368 2.25 20.35 -16.95
CA ALA A 368 1.00 21.13 -16.99
C ALA A 368 0.78 21.90 -18.31
N PRO A 369 1.79 22.59 -18.90
CA PRO A 369 1.60 23.31 -20.16
C PRO A 369 1.32 22.41 -21.37
N ARG A 370 1.61 21.10 -21.27
CA ARG A 370 1.43 20.12 -22.35
C ARG A 370 0.08 19.41 -22.29
N VAL A 371 -0.66 19.56 -21.20
CA VAL A 371 -1.97 18.92 -21.00
C VAL A 371 -3.03 19.71 -21.78
N ARG A 372 -3.80 19.03 -22.63
CA ARG A 372 -4.96 19.62 -23.32
C ARG A 372 -6.00 20.12 -22.31
N LEU A 373 -6.67 21.22 -22.64
CA LEU A 373 -7.62 21.88 -21.74
C LEU A 373 -9.08 21.45 -21.95
N ASP A 374 -9.39 20.88 -23.12
CA ASP A 374 -10.73 20.41 -23.42
C ASP A 374 -11.01 19.01 -22.83
N HIS A 375 -12.29 18.72 -22.66
CA HIS A 375 -12.81 17.44 -22.20
C HIS A 375 -13.53 16.72 -23.36
N PRO A 376 -13.45 15.38 -23.47
CA PRO A 376 -12.74 14.46 -22.58
C PRO A 376 -11.22 14.45 -22.82
N ARG A 377 -10.48 14.01 -21.82
CA ARG A 377 -9.02 13.83 -21.88
C ARG A 377 -8.50 12.60 -21.11
N LEU A 378 -9.37 11.81 -20.47
CA LEU A 378 -9.02 10.48 -19.94
C LEU A 378 -9.40 9.40 -20.96
N PHE A 379 -8.43 8.54 -21.30
CA PHE A 379 -8.50 7.43 -22.29
C PHE A 379 -8.71 7.81 -23.75
N PHE A 380 -9.52 8.82 -24.03
CA PHE A 380 -9.76 9.37 -25.35
C PHE A 380 -10.00 10.87 -25.26
N ASN A 381 -10.00 11.53 -26.41
CA ASN A 381 -10.25 12.95 -26.51
C ASN A 381 -11.19 13.26 -27.68
N ALA A 382 -11.49 14.54 -27.92
CA ALA A 382 -12.41 14.94 -28.98
C ALA A 382 -11.99 14.41 -30.38
N GLU A 383 -10.69 14.29 -30.65
CA GLU A 383 -10.16 13.82 -31.92
C GLU A 383 -10.22 12.30 -32.06
N THR A 384 -9.96 11.56 -30.98
CA THR A 384 -9.95 10.08 -31.02
C THR A 384 -11.32 9.45 -30.75
N TRP A 385 -12.25 10.18 -30.13
CA TRP A 385 -13.58 9.69 -29.80
C TRP A 385 -14.37 9.10 -30.98
N PRO A 386 -14.39 9.68 -32.20
CA PRO A 386 -15.12 9.09 -33.33
C PRO A 386 -14.69 7.66 -33.65
N ALA A 387 -13.38 7.36 -33.60
CA ALA A 387 -12.86 6.01 -33.85
C ALA A 387 -13.18 5.06 -32.70
N VAL A 388 -13.10 5.52 -31.45
CA VAL A 388 -13.49 4.73 -30.27
C VAL A 388 -14.97 4.39 -30.31
N LYS A 389 -15.83 5.38 -30.62
CA LYS A 389 -17.28 5.21 -30.76
C LYS A 389 -17.61 4.18 -31.83
N ALA A 390 -16.97 4.27 -33.01
CA ALA A 390 -17.21 3.33 -34.10
C ALA A 390 -16.88 1.88 -33.70
N ARG A 391 -15.81 1.66 -32.91
CA ARG A 391 -15.49 0.32 -32.38
C ARG A 391 -16.51 -0.18 -31.36
N ILE A 392 -17.05 0.70 -30.53
CA ILE A 392 -18.12 0.35 -29.58
C ILE A 392 -19.40 -0.05 -30.33
N GLU A 393 -19.80 0.74 -31.32
CA GLU A 393 -21.00 0.46 -32.14
C GLU A 393 -20.85 -0.82 -32.98
N ALA A 394 -19.63 -1.17 -33.38
CA ALA A 394 -19.34 -2.43 -34.05
C ALA A 394 -19.44 -3.66 -33.12
N ASP A 395 -19.19 -3.50 -31.82
CA ASP A 395 -19.38 -4.54 -30.80
C ASP A 395 -20.81 -4.50 -30.23
N ALA A 396 -21.78 -4.94 -31.04
CA ALA A 396 -23.19 -4.93 -30.64
C ALA A 396 -23.45 -5.72 -29.34
N GLU A 397 -22.72 -6.80 -29.09
CA GLU A 397 -22.88 -7.59 -27.86
C GLU A 397 -22.28 -6.89 -26.64
N GLY A 398 -21.08 -6.33 -26.76
CA GLY A 398 -20.45 -5.52 -25.72
C GLY A 398 -21.29 -4.30 -25.36
N LEU A 399 -21.80 -3.57 -26.37
CA LEU A 399 -22.67 -2.42 -26.16
C LEU A 399 -23.96 -2.81 -25.42
N ARG A 400 -24.64 -3.90 -25.82
CA ARG A 400 -25.84 -4.37 -25.12
C ARG A 400 -25.58 -4.70 -23.66
N LYS A 401 -24.43 -5.31 -23.33
CA LYS A 401 -24.05 -5.60 -21.93
C LYS A 401 -23.83 -4.33 -21.13
N LEU A 402 -23.19 -3.33 -21.73
CA LEU A 402 -22.98 -2.03 -21.09
C LEU A 402 -24.31 -1.30 -20.86
N GLU A 403 -25.22 -1.32 -21.84
CA GLU A 403 -26.56 -0.74 -21.74
C GLU A 403 -27.40 -1.42 -20.65
N GLN A 404 -27.38 -2.75 -20.57
CA GLN A 404 -28.05 -3.49 -19.51
C GLN A 404 -27.50 -3.14 -18.12
N ALA A 405 -26.18 -3.05 -17.98
CA ALA A 405 -25.55 -2.63 -16.74
C ALA A 405 -25.96 -1.21 -16.35
N ALA A 406 -25.96 -0.26 -17.30
CA ALA A 406 -26.38 1.11 -17.07
C ALA A 406 -27.87 1.23 -16.70
N ALA A 407 -28.74 0.44 -17.34
CA ALA A 407 -30.16 0.39 -17.04
C ALA A 407 -30.46 -0.14 -15.63
N SER A 408 -29.62 -1.04 -15.10
CA SER A 408 -29.78 -1.62 -13.76
C SER A 408 -29.45 -0.66 -12.61
N LEU A 409 -28.86 0.49 -12.91
CA LEU A 409 -28.46 1.47 -11.89
C LEU A 409 -29.67 2.15 -11.26
N PRO A 410 -29.65 2.39 -9.94
CA PRO A 410 -30.77 2.98 -9.23
C PRO A 410 -30.98 4.43 -9.66
N ASP A 411 -32.25 4.84 -9.73
CA ASP A 411 -32.57 6.25 -9.96
C ASP A 411 -32.20 7.12 -8.75
N GLU A 412 -32.32 6.59 -7.52
CA GLU A 412 -31.92 7.24 -6.27
C GLU A 412 -30.77 6.46 -5.61
N PRO A 413 -29.51 6.80 -5.91
CA PRO A 413 -28.36 6.05 -5.42
C PRO A 413 -28.07 6.34 -3.94
N ALA A 414 -27.77 5.28 -3.18
CA ALA A 414 -27.21 5.42 -1.84
C ALA A 414 -25.81 6.07 -1.88
N VAL A 415 -25.43 6.77 -0.81
CA VAL A 415 -24.08 7.36 -0.64
C VAL A 415 -23.06 6.23 -0.44
N ARG A 416 -22.48 5.76 -1.55
CA ARG A 416 -21.40 4.77 -1.62
C ARG A 416 -20.50 5.05 -2.82
N ASP A 417 -19.41 4.30 -2.94
CA ASP A 417 -18.54 4.37 -4.11
C ASP A 417 -19.23 3.65 -5.28
N TRP A 418 -19.59 4.40 -6.33
CA TRP A 418 -20.16 3.89 -7.58
C TRP A 418 -19.17 3.95 -8.75
N GLY A 419 -17.88 4.18 -8.49
CA GLY A 419 -16.89 4.44 -9.52
C GLY A 419 -16.79 3.37 -10.60
N HIS A 420 -16.92 2.08 -10.24
CA HIS A 420 -16.91 0.97 -11.19
C HIS A 420 -18.13 0.98 -12.11
N GLU A 421 -19.29 1.38 -11.60
CA GLU A 421 -20.55 1.47 -12.32
C GLU A 421 -20.67 2.77 -13.14
N LEU A 422 -20.03 3.85 -12.68
CA LEU A 422 -20.06 5.17 -13.31
C LEU A 422 -19.38 5.17 -14.67
N MET A 423 -18.21 4.52 -14.80
CA MET A 423 -17.47 4.49 -16.07
C MET A 423 -18.26 3.84 -17.22
N PRO A 424 -18.80 2.61 -17.11
CA PRO A 424 -19.59 2.02 -18.19
C PRO A 424 -20.86 2.81 -18.48
N ALA A 425 -21.54 3.37 -17.47
CA ALA A 425 -22.71 4.23 -17.68
C ALA A 425 -22.38 5.49 -18.48
N ALA A 426 -21.27 6.17 -18.14
CA ALA A 426 -20.80 7.33 -18.88
C ALA A 426 -20.39 6.97 -20.32
N LEU A 427 -19.79 5.79 -20.53
CA LEU A 427 -19.46 5.29 -21.88
C LEU A 427 -20.72 5.10 -22.73
N VAL A 428 -21.75 4.45 -22.18
CA VAL A 428 -23.07 4.26 -22.85
C VAL A 428 -23.70 5.62 -23.16
N TYR A 429 -23.70 6.54 -22.21
CA TYR A 429 -24.23 7.89 -22.42
C TYR A 429 -23.50 8.60 -23.58
N ARG A 430 -22.18 8.47 -23.69
CA ARG A 430 -21.41 9.10 -24.78
C ARG A 430 -21.79 8.58 -26.17
N VAL A 431 -22.21 7.32 -26.27
CA VAL A 431 -22.71 6.70 -27.51
C VAL A 431 -24.14 7.14 -27.80
N THR A 432 -25.02 6.99 -26.81
CA THR A 432 -26.49 7.10 -26.96
C THR A 432 -27.05 8.52 -26.83
N ARG A 433 -26.38 9.37 -26.03
CA ARG A 433 -26.84 10.73 -25.65
C ARG A 433 -28.18 10.76 -24.93
N ASP A 434 -28.52 9.68 -24.21
CA ASP A 434 -29.76 9.60 -23.43
C ASP A 434 -29.74 10.58 -22.24
N ALA A 435 -30.70 11.52 -22.21
CA ALA A 435 -30.77 12.55 -21.18
C ALA A 435 -31.15 12.00 -19.79
N GLY A 436 -31.93 10.92 -19.73
CA GLY A 436 -32.30 10.26 -18.47
C GLY A 436 -31.09 9.61 -17.80
N LEU A 437 -30.24 8.97 -18.59
CA LEU A 437 -28.98 8.38 -18.15
C LEU A 437 -27.99 9.47 -17.68
N LEU A 438 -27.90 10.61 -18.37
CA LEU A 438 -27.07 11.74 -17.92
C LEU A 438 -27.48 12.22 -16.51
N ALA A 439 -28.79 12.41 -16.29
CA ALA A 439 -29.30 12.83 -14.99
C ALA A 439 -29.00 11.78 -13.89
N LYS A 440 -29.09 10.48 -14.23
CA LYS A 440 -28.72 9.38 -13.33
C LYS A 440 -27.22 9.39 -12.99
N ILE A 441 -26.36 9.61 -14.00
CA ILE A 441 -24.90 9.74 -13.82
C ILE A 441 -24.57 10.91 -12.87
N GLY A 442 -25.23 12.07 -13.01
CA GLY A 442 -25.04 13.22 -12.12
C GLY A 442 -25.30 12.88 -10.64
N ARG A 443 -26.42 12.18 -10.36
CA ARG A 443 -26.74 11.72 -8.98
C ARG A 443 -25.75 10.69 -8.45
N LEU A 444 -25.31 9.74 -9.28
CA LEU A 444 -24.30 8.75 -8.91
C LEU A 444 -22.93 9.38 -8.63
N LEU A 445 -22.51 10.36 -9.44
CA LEU A 445 -21.30 11.16 -9.21
C LEU A 445 -21.41 11.87 -7.86
N ARG A 446 -22.53 12.56 -7.59
CA ARG A 446 -22.75 13.24 -6.32
C ARG A 446 -22.68 12.28 -5.12
N ALA A 447 -23.36 11.14 -5.18
CA ALA A 447 -23.35 10.13 -4.13
C ALA A 447 -21.95 9.55 -3.87
N THR A 448 -21.16 9.36 -4.94
CA THR A 448 -19.77 8.89 -4.87
C THR A 448 -18.86 9.94 -4.24
N VAL A 449 -18.94 11.20 -4.68
CA VAL A 449 -18.13 12.28 -4.10
C VAL A 449 -18.48 12.52 -2.64
N ASP A 450 -19.75 12.42 -2.25
CA ASP A 450 -20.18 12.46 -0.84
C ASP A 450 -19.54 11.33 -0.02
N ARG A 451 -19.47 10.10 -0.57
CA ARG A 451 -18.79 8.97 0.06
C ARG A 451 -17.29 9.22 0.20
N TYR A 452 -16.66 9.81 -0.80
CA TYR A 452 -15.23 10.15 -0.80
C TYR A 452 -14.90 11.20 0.26
N LEU A 453 -15.76 12.20 0.43
CA LEU A 453 -15.56 13.26 1.42
C LEU A 453 -15.75 12.79 2.87
N ARG A 454 -16.64 11.82 3.10
CA ARG A 454 -17.03 11.39 4.46
C ARG A 454 -16.09 10.34 5.08
N TYR A 455 -15.30 9.61 4.27
CA TYR A 455 -14.55 8.45 4.75
C TYR A 455 -13.14 8.41 4.13
N THR A 456 -12.17 7.86 4.86
CA THR A 456 -10.85 7.50 4.30
C THR A 456 -10.93 6.17 3.59
N ASP A 457 -10.15 6.03 2.52
CA ASP A 457 -10.11 4.81 1.75
C ASP A 457 -8.75 4.10 1.89
N TYR A 458 -8.49 3.57 3.10
CA TYR A 458 -7.27 2.81 3.37
C TYR A 458 -7.24 1.50 2.56
N ASN A 459 -6.14 1.27 1.83
CA ASN A 459 -5.93 0.14 0.91
C ASN A 459 -7.05 -0.05 -0.13
N SER A 460 -7.74 1.04 -0.50
CA SER A 460 -8.73 0.96 -1.57
C SER A 460 -8.06 0.88 -2.93
N HIS A 461 -8.70 0.12 -3.81
CA HIS A 461 -8.35 -0.03 -5.21
C HIS A 461 -8.63 1.29 -5.97
N VAL A 462 -7.73 1.66 -6.88
CA VAL A 462 -7.78 2.91 -7.65
C VAL A 462 -8.87 2.87 -8.73
N GLU A 463 -9.27 1.68 -9.17
CA GLU A 463 -10.12 1.43 -10.31
C GLU A 463 -11.47 2.15 -10.21
N SER A 464 -12.07 2.19 -9.02
CA SER A 464 -13.31 2.96 -8.80
C SER A 464 -13.07 4.47 -8.93
N ARG A 465 -11.94 5.00 -8.42
CA ARG A 465 -11.59 6.43 -8.56
C ARG A 465 -11.34 6.80 -10.01
N VAL A 466 -10.58 5.98 -10.74
CA VAL A 466 -10.38 6.14 -12.19
C VAL A 466 -11.72 6.15 -12.90
N GLY A 467 -12.63 5.25 -12.52
CA GLY A 467 -13.98 5.20 -13.07
C GLY A 467 -14.81 6.46 -12.79
N CYS A 468 -14.77 6.98 -11.56
CA CYS A 468 -15.43 8.23 -11.17
C CYS A 468 -14.87 9.44 -11.93
N PHE A 469 -13.54 9.59 -11.99
CA PHE A 469 -12.89 10.69 -12.71
C PHE A 469 -13.14 10.62 -14.22
N SER A 470 -13.10 9.42 -14.81
CA SER A 470 -13.40 9.23 -16.24
C SER A 470 -14.86 9.53 -16.56
N ALA A 471 -15.79 9.13 -15.69
CA ALA A 471 -17.20 9.44 -15.89
C ALA A 471 -17.42 10.96 -15.90
N LEU A 472 -16.89 11.69 -14.90
CA LEU A 472 -16.96 13.15 -14.86
C LEU A 472 -16.31 13.80 -16.09
N ASP A 473 -15.13 13.34 -16.48
CA ASP A 473 -14.40 13.83 -17.66
C ASP A 473 -15.24 13.69 -18.94
N TRP A 474 -15.86 12.53 -19.13
CA TRP A 474 -16.60 12.23 -20.35
C TRP A 474 -17.93 12.99 -20.43
N VAL A 475 -18.60 13.22 -19.31
CA VAL A 475 -19.86 13.99 -19.27
C VAL A 475 -19.67 15.48 -19.00
N TRP A 476 -18.43 15.96 -18.81
CA TRP A 476 -18.11 17.31 -18.37
C TRP A 476 -18.84 18.41 -19.14
N ASN A 477 -18.85 18.32 -20.48
CA ASN A 477 -19.45 19.34 -21.34
C ASN A 477 -20.99 19.30 -21.34
N ASP A 478 -21.57 18.19 -20.90
CA ASP A 478 -23.02 17.95 -20.97
C ASP A 478 -23.70 18.14 -19.60
N LEU A 479 -22.94 18.10 -18.50
CA LEU A 479 -23.43 18.43 -17.16
C LEU A 479 -23.71 19.94 -17.02
N PRO A 480 -24.74 20.34 -16.23
CA PRO A 480 -24.95 21.73 -15.87
C PRO A 480 -23.68 22.36 -15.26
N PRO A 481 -23.31 23.61 -15.62
CA PRO A 481 -22.07 24.24 -15.16
C PRO A 481 -21.90 24.24 -13.64
N GLY A 482 -22.94 24.62 -12.89
CA GLY A 482 -22.88 24.62 -11.42
C GLY A 482 -22.71 23.23 -10.81
N GLU A 483 -23.25 22.20 -11.44
CA GLU A 483 -23.14 20.81 -10.96
C GLU A 483 -21.72 20.28 -11.19
N ARG A 484 -21.18 20.41 -12.41
CA ARG A 484 -19.81 19.95 -12.71
C ARG A 484 -18.76 20.72 -11.91
N GLU A 485 -18.94 22.03 -11.71
CA GLU A 485 -18.02 22.84 -10.90
C GLU A 485 -18.09 22.47 -9.42
N GLY A 486 -19.28 22.17 -8.90
CA GLY A 486 -19.47 21.67 -7.54
C GLY A 486 -18.78 20.32 -7.32
N LEU A 487 -18.96 19.37 -8.24
CA LEU A 487 -18.30 18.07 -8.21
C LEU A 487 -16.78 18.21 -8.31
N ALA A 488 -16.28 19.05 -9.22
CA ALA A 488 -14.85 19.30 -9.42
C ALA A 488 -14.20 19.87 -8.14
N ARG A 489 -14.83 20.87 -7.51
CA ARG A 489 -14.35 21.47 -6.26
C ARG A 489 -14.27 20.45 -5.13
N ASP A 490 -15.29 19.62 -4.98
CA ASP A 490 -15.33 18.61 -3.93
C ASP A 490 -14.34 17.47 -4.17
N LEU A 491 -14.12 17.06 -5.42
CA LEU A 491 -13.09 16.10 -5.80
C LEU A 491 -11.68 16.66 -5.60
N LEU A 492 -11.46 17.95 -5.89
CA LEU A 492 -10.20 18.62 -5.60
C LEU A 492 -9.92 18.61 -4.09
N ARG A 493 -10.94 18.91 -3.27
CA ARG A 493 -10.85 18.79 -1.81
C ARG A 493 -10.46 17.37 -1.41
N TYR A 494 -11.21 16.37 -1.90
CA TYR A 494 -10.96 14.95 -1.62
C TYR A 494 -9.50 14.53 -1.88
N ALA A 495 -8.97 14.85 -3.06
CA ALA A 495 -7.64 14.45 -3.47
C ALA A 495 -6.54 15.27 -2.77
N SER A 496 -6.77 16.57 -2.55
CA SER A 496 -5.83 17.43 -1.82
C SER A 496 -5.68 17.00 -0.36
N ASP A 497 -6.76 16.60 0.29
CA ASP A 497 -6.74 16.12 1.67
C ASP A 497 -5.93 14.83 1.80
N GLU A 498 -6.07 13.89 0.86
CA GLU A 498 -5.25 12.66 0.85
C GLU A 498 -3.78 12.95 0.58
N HIS A 499 -3.48 13.87 -0.35
CA HIS A 499 -2.11 14.27 -0.62
C HIS A 499 -1.46 14.92 0.62
N ALA A 500 -2.19 15.79 1.32
CA ALA A 500 -1.73 16.40 2.56
C ALA A 500 -1.48 15.35 3.65
N GLN A 501 -2.35 14.35 3.77
CA GLN A 501 -2.14 13.24 4.70
C GLN A 501 -0.91 12.40 4.36
N ASP A 502 -0.65 12.14 3.08
CA ASP A 502 0.55 11.42 2.65
C ASP A 502 1.83 12.17 3.06
N LEU A 503 1.86 13.50 2.87
CA LEU A 503 2.99 14.33 3.31
C LEU A 503 3.20 14.26 4.83
N LEU A 504 2.11 14.27 5.62
CA LEU A 504 2.17 14.18 7.08
C LEU A 504 2.64 12.80 7.58
N ARG A 505 2.29 11.72 6.87
CA ARG A 505 2.77 10.36 7.17
C ARG A 505 4.27 10.18 6.88
N GLY A 506 4.87 11.13 6.17
CA GLY A 506 6.29 11.21 5.92
C GLY A 506 6.75 10.39 4.70
N PRO A 507 8.07 10.21 4.54
CA PRO A 507 8.66 9.78 3.27
C PRO A 507 8.17 8.42 2.79
N ARG A 508 7.86 7.48 3.68
CA ARG A 508 7.34 6.17 3.29
C ARG A 508 5.97 6.24 2.60
N SER A 509 5.17 7.27 2.88
CA SER A 509 3.87 7.47 2.25
C SER A 509 3.99 8.14 0.89
N VAL A 510 5.06 8.90 0.65
CA VAL A 510 5.26 9.62 -0.63
C VAL A 510 6.23 8.92 -1.58
N ASP A 511 7.19 8.16 -1.08
CA ASP A 511 8.25 7.56 -1.89
C ASP A 511 8.02 6.05 -2.10
N HIS A 512 6.93 5.69 -2.80
CA HIS A 512 6.61 4.31 -3.15
C HIS A 512 5.76 4.18 -4.44
N ASP A 513 5.88 3.05 -5.14
CA ASP A 513 4.99 2.68 -6.25
C ASP A 513 3.58 2.42 -5.67
N PRO A 514 2.56 3.18 -6.07
CA PRO A 514 1.22 3.00 -5.52
C PRO A 514 0.50 1.76 -6.07
N TYR A 515 1.05 1.08 -7.09
CA TYR A 515 0.40 -0.03 -7.78
C TYR A 515 -1.05 0.31 -8.18
N TYR A 516 -2.00 -0.56 -7.86
CA TYR A 516 -3.44 -0.36 -8.08
C TYR A 516 -4.15 0.26 -6.87
N TYR A 517 -3.43 0.87 -5.93
CA TYR A 517 -4.05 1.51 -4.77
C TYR A 517 -4.37 2.99 -5.01
N TYR A 518 -5.24 3.52 -4.16
CA TYR A 518 -5.77 4.89 -4.25
C TYR A 518 -4.74 6.00 -4.54
N PRO A 519 -3.47 5.98 -4.11
CA PRO A 519 -2.55 7.07 -4.43
C PRO A 519 -2.28 7.19 -5.95
N ALA A 520 -2.55 6.16 -6.75
CA ALA A 520 -2.50 6.29 -8.22
C ALA A 520 -3.57 7.28 -8.76
N MET A 521 -4.60 7.64 -7.97
CA MET A 521 -5.69 8.52 -8.38
C MET A 521 -5.25 9.95 -8.71
N TYR A 522 -4.14 10.42 -8.12
CA TYR A 522 -3.71 11.83 -8.19
C TYR A 522 -3.49 12.31 -9.61
N TRP A 523 -2.97 11.45 -10.49
CA TRP A 523 -2.79 11.74 -11.91
C TRP A 523 -4.13 12.03 -12.59
N TYR A 524 -5.10 11.12 -12.45
CA TYR A 524 -6.41 11.23 -13.10
C TYR A 524 -7.22 12.39 -12.53
N ALA A 525 -7.15 12.61 -11.21
CA ALA A 525 -7.75 13.77 -10.57
C ALA A 525 -7.18 15.07 -11.15
N ALA A 526 -5.86 15.18 -11.24
CA ALA A 526 -5.21 16.38 -11.76
C ALA A 526 -5.56 16.65 -13.23
N LEU A 527 -5.55 15.62 -14.08
CA LEU A 527 -5.90 15.78 -15.50
C LEU A 527 -7.33 16.31 -15.69
N VAL A 528 -8.30 15.80 -14.93
CA VAL A 528 -9.70 16.27 -15.03
C VAL A 528 -9.86 17.68 -14.46
N LEU A 529 -9.17 17.99 -13.36
CA LEU A 529 -9.36 19.24 -12.63
C LEU A 529 -8.49 20.39 -13.13
N LEU A 530 -7.49 20.13 -13.98
CA LEU A 530 -6.59 21.16 -14.49
C LEU A 530 -7.34 22.15 -15.37
N ASN A 531 -7.44 23.38 -14.87
CA ASN A 531 -7.94 24.54 -15.57
C ASN A 531 -7.04 25.76 -15.21
N PRO A 532 -6.48 26.48 -16.21
CA PRO A 532 -5.65 27.67 -15.97
C PRO A 532 -6.35 28.77 -15.17
N ASP A 533 -7.68 28.86 -15.28
CA ASP A 533 -8.53 29.89 -14.67
C ASP A 533 -8.90 29.59 -13.20
N LEU A 534 -8.34 28.52 -12.62
CA LEU A 534 -8.53 28.21 -11.22
C LEU A 534 -8.01 29.33 -10.31
N SER A 535 -8.68 29.46 -9.16
CA SER A 535 -8.33 30.42 -8.12
C SER A 535 -6.85 30.28 -7.70
N PRO A 536 -6.23 31.35 -7.17
CA PRO A 536 -4.90 31.27 -6.58
C PRO A 536 -4.76 30.17 -5.50
N ALA A 537 -5.85 29.79 -4.84
CA ALA A 537 -5.87 28.72 -3.85
C ALA A 537 -5.95 27.32 -4.46
N ASP A 538 -6.68 27.14 -5.57
CA ASP A 538 -6.98 25.82 -6.13
C ASP A 538 -5.97 25.38 -7.19
N TYR A 539 -5.42 26.30 -7.99
CA TYR A 539 -4.45 25.91 -9.00
C TYR A 539 -3.18 25.25 -8.43
N PRO A 540 -2.57 25.74 -7.33
CA PRO A 540 -1.43 25.06 -6.72
C PRO A 540 -1.77 23.68 -6.19
N ARG A 541 -3.02 23.45 -5.74
CA ARG A 541 -3.48 22.13 -5.32
C ARG A 541 -3.50 21.19 -6.51
N VAL A 542 -4.07 21.60 -7.64
CA VAL A 542 -4.05 20.79 -8.86
C VAL A 542 -2.63 20.54 -9.37
N LEU A 543 -1.73 21.53 -9.32
CA LEU A 543 -0.31 21.30 -9.65
C LEU A 543 0.35 20.29 -8.72
N ALA A 544 0.08 20.35 -7.42
CA ALA A 544 0.59 19.38 -6.46
C ALA A 544 0.09 17.96 -6.76
N LEU A 545 -1.19 17.81 -7.10
CA LEU A 545 -1.77 16.53 -7.53
C LEU A 545 -1.16 16.03 -8.84
N LEU A 546 -0.92 16.93 -9.81
CA LEU A 546 -0.32 16.59 -11.10
C LEU A 546 1.11 16.07 -10.92
N GLY A 547 1.92 16.80 -10.16
CA GLY A 547 3.29 16.41 -9.84
C GLY A 547 3.34 15.11 -9.05
N ARG A 548 2.46 14.96 -8.05
CA ARG A 548 2.33 13.72 -7.27
C ARG A 548 1.94 12.54 -8.16
N GLY A 549 0.99 12.75 -9.07
CA GLY A 549 0.54 11.75 -10.03
C GLY A 549 1.64 11.33 -11.01
N TYR A 550 2.42 12.29 -11.50
CA TYR A 550 3.59 12.02 -12.33
C TYR A 550 4.64 11.23 -11.56
N ASP A 551 5.00 11.67 -10.36
CA ASP A 551 5.97 11.01 -9.50
C ASP A 551 5.61 9.54 -9.23
N ASN A 552 4.37 9.29 -8.85
CA ASN A 552 3.84 7.97 -8.58
C ASN A 552 3.96 7.01 -9.77
N ASN A 553 3.62 7.47 -10.97
CA ASN A 553 3.56 6.62 -12.16
C ASN A 553 4.89 6.55 -12.91
N VAL A 554 5.62 7.64 -12.98
CA VAL A 554 6.87 7.74 -13.76
C VAL A 554 8.07 7.44 -12.86
N VAL A 555 8.33 8.27 -11.86
CA VAL A 555 9.56 8.18 -11.04
C VAL A 555 9.55 6.94 -10.15
N ALA A 556 8.51 6.77 -9.34
CA ALA A 556 8.42 5.70 -8.34
C ALA A 556 8.06 4.33 -8.94
N SER A 557 7.41 4.30 -10.10
CA SER A 557 6.98 3.08 -10.81
C SER A 557 7.83 2.81 -12.07
N ILE A 558 7.60 3.52 -13.17
CA ILE A 558 8.21 3.21 -14.49
C ILE A 558 9.74 3.27 -14.46
N GLU A 559 10.32 4.40 -14.08
CA GLU A 559 11.78 4.60 -14.05
C GLU A 559 12.45 3.66 -13.05
N ARG A 560 11.83 3.46 -11.88
CA ARG A 560 12.31 2.49 -10.89
C ARG A 560 12.34 1.07 -11.48
N LYS A 561 11.28 0.63 -12.16
CA LYS A 561 11.23 -0.70 -12.80
C LYS A 561 12.29 -0.82 -13.88
N LEU A 562 12.42 0.17 -14.77
CA LEU A 562 13.43 0.19 -15.82
C LEU A 562 14.85 0.15 -15.25
N LYS A 563 15.12 0.91 -14.19
CA LYS A 563 16.40 0.90 -13.47
C LYS A 563 16.69 -0.44 -12.82
N VAL A 564 15.69 -1.07 -12.19
CA VAL A 564 15.83 -2.38 -11.56
C VAL A 564 16.08 -3.47 -12.60
N MET A 565 15.40 -3.42 -13.75
CA MET A 565 15.60 -4.38 -14.85
C MET A 565 16.97 -4.26 -15.52
N ALA A 566 17.68 -3.14 -15.35
CA ALA A 566 19.04 -2.90 -15.88
C ALA A 566 19.22 -3.22 -17.39
N GLY A 567 18.15 -3.15 -18.17
CA GLY A 567 18.15 -3.43 -19.62
C GLY A 567 17.78 -4.85 -20.04
N ASP A 568 17.62 -5.81 -19.11
CA ASP A 568 17.33 -7.23 -19.43
C ASP A 568 15.86 -7.49 -19.83
N ALA A 569 14.97 -6.49 -19.71
CA ALA A 569 13.53 -6.60 -19.98
C ALA A 569 12.89 -7.86 -19.32
N GLY A 570 13.32 -8.23 -18.11
CA GLY A 570 12.72 -9.29 -17.29
C GLY A 570 11.53 -8.81 -16.47
N GLU A 571 11.17 -9.52 -15.40
CA GLU A 571 10.14 -9.06 -14.46
C GLU A 571 10.74 -8.42 -13.19
N VAL A 572 9.94 -7.62 -12.47
CA VAL A 572 10.36 -6.97 -11.21
C VAL A 572 9.64 -7.57 -9.97
N ALA A 573 8.70 -8.51 -10.18
CA ALA A 573 7.82 -9.04 -9.14
C ALA A 573 8.17 -10.47 -8.68
N SER A 574 7.41 -10.98 -7.70
CA SER A 574 7.66 -12.26 -7.02
C SER A 574 7.14 -13.51 -7.75
N GLY A 575 6.47 -13.37 -8.90
CA GLY A 575 5.92 -14.50 -9.67
C GLY A 575 5.28 -14.07 -11.00
N PRO A 576 5.19 -15.00 -11.98
CA PRO A 576 4.77 -14.70 -13.35
C PRO A 576 3.28 -14.37 -13.47
N ASP A 577 2.41 -14.99 -12.67
CA ASP A 577 0.97 -14.68 -12.61
C ASP A 577 0.71 -13.20 -12.30
N TYR A 578 1.32 -12.66 -11.26
CA TYR A 578 1.17 -11.26 -10.90
C TYR A 578 1.81 -10.31 -11.92
N SER A 579 3.00 -10.63 -12.43
CA SER A 579 3.70 -9.83 -13.43
C SER A 579 3.00 -9.79 -14.79
N PHE A 580 2.33 -10.87 -15.18
CA PHE A 580 1.65 -10.98 -16.47
C PHE A 580 0.23 -10.45 -16.45
N ASN A 581 -0.38 -10.31 -15.26
CA ASN A 581 -1.78 -9.94 -15.11
C ASN A 581 -1.98 -8.58 -14.43
N ASP A 582 -1.86 -8.49 -13.11
CA ASP A 582 -2.28 -7.30 -12.36
C ASP A 582 -1.28 -6.17 -12.39
N LEU A 583 0.02 -6.48 -12.24
CA LEU A 583 1.07 -5.48 -12.12
C LEU A 583 1.18 -4.50 -13.31
N PRO A 584 0.97 -4.92 -14.57
CA PRO A 584 1.02 -4.00 -15.71
C PRO A 584 -0.16 -3.01 -15.77
N THR A 585 -1.31 -3.34 -15.15
CA THR A 585 -2.58 -2.63 -15.34
C THR A 585 -2.51 -1.13 -15.01
N PRO A 586 -1.93 -0.69 -13.87
CA PRO A 586 -1.82 0.74 -13.57
C PRO A 586 -1.00 1.52 -14.60
N ASN A 587 0.10 0.93 -15.10
CA ASN A 587 0.95 1.56 -16.12
C ASN A 587 0.19 1.77 -17.43
N TRP A 588 -0.62 0.79 -17.88
CA TRP A 588 -1.46 0.96 -19.07
C TRP A 588 -2.51 2.05 -18.91
N THR A 589 -3.13 2.11 -17.74
CA THR A 589 -4.11 3.16 -17.41
C THR A 589 -3.47 4.54 -17.51
N PHE A 590 -2.28 4.70 -16.94
CA PHE A 590 -1.51 5.94 -17.01
C PHE A 590 -1.14 6.29 -18.46
N MET A 591 -0.61 5.34 -19.23
CA MET A 591 -0.20 5.54 -20.63
C MET A 591 -1.37 5.92 -21.55
N HIS A 592 -2.56 5.33 -21.37
CA HIS A 592 -3.77 5.73 -22.10
C HIS A 592 -4.14 7.17 -21.82
N CYS A 593 -4.16 7.56 -20.54
CA CYS A 593 -4.50 8.92 -20.13
C CYS A 593 -3.41 9.93 -20.52
N TRP A 594 -2.13 9.53 -20.53
CA TRP A 594 -1.04 10.32 -21.10
C TRP A 594 -1.25 10.55 -22.60
N GLN A 595 -1.57 9.48 -23.34
CA GLN A 595 -1.78 9.55 -24.78
C GLN A 595 -2.94 10.48 -25.16
N SER A 596 -4.05 10.39 -24.43
CA SER A 596 -5.23 11.22 -24.69
C SER A 596 -5.04 12.67 -24.26
N ALA A 597 -4.36 12.92 -23.14
CA ALA A 597 -4.24 14.26 -22.54
C ALA A 597 -3.04 15.06 -23.05
N ILE A 598 -1.93 14.40 -23.40
CA ILE A 598 -0.64 15.04 -23.70
C ILE A 598 -0.16 14.70 -25.12
N GLY A 599 -0.18 13.43 -25.51
CA GLY A 599 0.32 12.98 -26.81
C GLY A 599 1.14 11.68 -26.73
N PRO A 600 1.99 11.38 -27.72
CA PRO A 600 2.68 10.09 -27.81
C PRO A 600 3.36 9.65 -26.51
N VAL A 601 3.21 8.36 -26.18
CA VAL A 601 3.87 7.74 -25.03
C VAL A 601 5.35 7.56 -25.35
N PRO A 602 6.27 7.94 -24.44
CA PRO A 602 7.71 7.76 -24.64
C PRO A 602 8.09 6.28 -24.83
N GLY A 603 8.91 6.00 -25.85
CA GLY A 603 9.29 4.64 -26.24
C GLY A 603 10.14 3.93 -25.18
N GLU A 604 10.87 4.67 -24.36
CA GLU A 604 11.66 4.16 -23.24
C GLU A 604 10.82 3.49 -22.14
N TRP A 605 9.49 3.72 -22.12
CA TRP A 605 8.59 3.10 -21.13
C TRP A 605 8.13 1.68 -21.52
N ALA A 606 8.53 1.16 -22.68
CA ALA A 606 8.02 -0.09 -23.27
C ALA A 606 7.97 -1.27 -22.28
N PHE A 607 9.07 -1.50 -21.58
CA PHE A 607 9.23 -2.66 -20.71
C PHE A 607 8.80 -2.42 -19.27
N ALA A 608 8.40 -1.19 -18.92
CA ALA A 608 8.00 -0.86 -17.56
C ALA A 608 6.72 -1.61 -17.15
N ALA A 609 5.91 -2.05 -18.11
CA ALA A 609 4.70 -2.81 -17.88
C ALA A 609 4.88 -4.32 -18.13
N ILE A 610 5.27 -4.74 -19.34
CA ILE A 610 5.45 -6.15 -19.69
C ILE A 610 6.54 -6.32 -20.76
N SER A 611 7.22 -7.46 -20.75
CA SER A 611 8.16 -7.88 -21.79
C SER A 611 7.62 -9.07 -22.57
N PRO A 612 7.30 -8.90 -23.88
CA PRO A 612 6.82 -10.00 -24.71
C PRO A 612 7.82 -11.17 -24.82
N GLU A 613 9.12 -10.90 -24.89
CA GLU A 613 10.13 -11.97 -24.92
C GLU A 613 10.16 -12.77 -23.62
N TYR A 614 10.03 -12.12 -22.47
CA TYR A 614 9.94 -12.81 -21.19
C TYR A 614 8.69 -13.69 -21.10
N VAL A 615 7.53 -13.19 -21.57
CA VAL A 615 6.29 -13.99 -21.68
C VAL A 615 6.49 -15.19 -22.60
N LEU A 616 7.11 -15.02 -23.76
CA LEU A 616 7.38 -16.09 -24.72
C LEU A 616 8.18 -17.26 -24.10
N ARG A 617 9.11 -16.94 -23.20
CA ARG A 617 9.97 -17.94 -22.55
C ARG A 617 9.34 -18.55 -21.29
N MET A 618 8.41 -17.86 -20.66
CA MET A 618 7.73 -18.31 -19.44
C MET A 618 6.42 -19.07 -19.71
N ALA A 619 5.71 -18.72 -20.78
CA ALA A 619 4.48 -19.37 -21.18
C ALA A 619 4.78 -20.71 -21.86
N LEU A 620 4.31 -21.79 -21.24
CA LEU A 620 4.52 -23.18 -21.67
C LEU A 620 3.40 -23.70 -22.56
N GLY A 621 2.31 -22.95 -22.71
CA GLY A 621 1.17 -23.33 -23.54
C GLY A 621 -0.09 -22.55 -23.20
N PHE A 622 -1.09 -22.63 -24.10
CA PHE A 622 -2.38 -21.96 -24.00
C PHE A 622 -3.51 -22.96 -24.21
N SER A 623 -4.62 -22.82 -23.48
CA SER A 623 -5.80 -23.67 -23.61
C SER A 623 -7.02 -23.02 -22.97
N ASP A 624 -8.14 -22.92 -23.69
CA ASP A 624 -9.47 -22.52 -23.22
C ASP A 624 -9.47 -21.31 -22.25
N GLY A 625 -8.96 -20.18 -22.73
CA GLY A 625 -8.89 -18.95 -21.93
C GLY A 625 -7.82 -18.97 -20.84
N ARG A 626 -6.91 -19.96 -20.84
CA ARG A 626 -5.83 -20.12 -19.86
C ARG A 626 -4.46 -20.23 -20.50
N TYR A 627 -3.43 -19.97 -19.69
CA TYR A 627 -2.03 -20.20 -20.04
C TYR A 627 -1.33 -20.99 -18.92
N ARG A 628 -0.28 -21.72 -19.28
CA ARG A 628 0.55 -22.49 -18.34
C ARG A 628 1.92 -21.85 -18.24
N HIS A 629 2.53 -21.84 -17.04
CA HIS A 629 3.91 -21.35 -16.83
C HIS A 629 4.71 -22.27 -15.91
N PHE A 630 6.03 -22.07 -15.76
CA PHE A 630 6.88 -22.94 -14.94
C PHE A 630 6.38 -23.16 -13.50
N GLY A 631 5.81 -22.12 -12.90
CA GLY A 631 5.32 -22.16 -11.52
C GLY A 631 6.51 -22.21 -10.58
N TYR A 632 6.96 -21.03 -10.15
CA TYR A 632 8.17 -20.85 -9.36
C TYR A 632 7.89 -19.88 -8.22
N SER A 633 8.61 -20.00 -7.10
CA SER A 633 8.43 -19.11 -5.93
C SER A 633 6.94 -19.05 -5.50
N LYS A 634 6.39 -17.86 -5.29
CA LYS A 634 5.00 -17.64 -4.85
C LYS A 634 3.99 -17.63 -6.01
N ALA A 635 4.30 -18.25 -7.14
CA ALA A 635 3.37 -18.31 -8.24
C ALA A 635 2.01 -18.85 -7.76
N TRP A 636 0.92 -18.26 -8.28
CA TRP A 636 -0.43 -18.63 -7.87
C TRP A 636 -0.67 -20.12 -8.11
N ARG A 637 -1.09 -20.81 -7.06
CA ARG A 637 -1.00 -22.27 -6.94
C ARG A 637 -2.26 -22.94 -7.47
N ARG A 638 -2.69 -22.57 -8.67
CA ARG A 638 -3.91 -23.15 -9.27
C ARG A 638 -3.66 -24.57 -9.74
N SER A 639 -4.67 -25.42 -9.59
CA SER A 639 -4.62 -26.84 -9.96
C SER A 639 -4.13 -27.02 -11.40
N GLY A 640 -3.03 -27.77 -11.57
CA GLY A 640 -2.44 -28.06 -12.88
C GLY A 640 -1.58 -26.96 -13.50
N GLY A 641 -1.33 -25.84 -12.80
CA GLY A 641 -0.45 -24.76 -13.27
C GLY A 641 -1.05 -23.87 -14.36
N TRP A 642 -2.38 -23.89 -14.52
CA TRP A 642 -3.11 -23.08 -15.50
C TRP A 642 -3.70 -21.82 -14.88
N GLU A 643 -3.34 -20.67 -15.46
CA GLU A 643 -3.78 -19.34 -15.05
C GLU A 643 -4.68 -18.69 -16.08
N SER A 644 -5.53 -17.75 -15.64
CA SER A 644 -6.40 -17.00 -16.55
C SER A 644 -5.58 -16.18 -17.53
N ALA A 645 -5.79 -16.38 -18.83
CA ALA A 645 -5.09 -15.64 -19.88
C ALA A 645 -5.69 -14.26 -20.16
N ARG A 646 -6.78 -13.88 -19.49
CA ARG A 646 -7.57 -12.69 -19.81
C ARG A 646 -6.76 -11.41 -19.75
N LEU A 647 -6.02 -11.20 -18.66
CA LEU A 647 -5.22 -9.97 -18.47
C LEU A 647 -3.91 -10.05 -19.25
N LEU A 648 -3.24 -11.19 -19.31
CA LEU A 648 -2.08 -11.40 -20.19
C LEU A 648 -2.39 -11.02 -21.65
N TYR A 649 -3.52 -11.48 -22.19
CA TYR A 649 -3.95 -11.16 -23.55
C TYR A 649 -4.10 -9.65 -23.72
N SER A 650 -4.79 -9.00 -22.78
CA SER A 650 -4.93 -7.54 -22.80
C SER A 650 -3.59 -6.83 -22.68
N ASN A 651 -2.68 -7.26 -21.82
CA ASN A 651 -1.38 -6.63 -21.61
C ASN A 651 -0.46 -6.73 -22.83
N LEU A 652 -0.47 -7.86 -23.56
CA LEU A 652 0.25 -8.00 -24.83
C LEU A 652 -0.36 -7.10 -25.93
N ALA A 653 -1.69 -7.01 -25.98
CA ALA A 653 -2.36 -6.11 -26.92
C ALA A 653 -2.07 -4.64 -26.63
N GLN A 654 -1.98 -4.26 -25.35
CA GLN A 654 -1.56 -2.93 -24.91
C GLN A 654 -0.12 -2.62 -25.34
N PHE A 655 0.81 -3.56 -25.14
CA PHE A 655 2.19 -3.41 -25.60
C PHE A 655 2.24 -3.17 -27.12
N ALA A 656 1.56 -4.00 -27.90
CA ALA A 656 1.51 -3.84 -29.36
C ALA A 656 0.93 -2.48 -29.78
N HIS A 657 -0.10 -1.98 -29.09
CA HIS A 657 -0.72 -0.68 -29.36
C HIS A 657 0.23 0.50 -29.12
N PHE A 658 0.89 0.55 -27.95
CA PHE A 658 1.76 1.68 -27.60
C PHE A 658 3.13 1.61 -28.28
N PHE A 659 3.69 0.41 -28.38
CA PHE A 659 5.11 0.20 -28.64
C PHE A 659 5.38 -0.51 -29.97
N GLY A 660 4.34 -0.85 -30.74
CA GLY A 660 4.48 -1.52 -32.03
C GLY A 660 5.42 -0.83 -33.02
N ARG A 661 5.44 0.51 -33.02
CA ARG A 661 6.29 1.30 -33.93
C ARG A 661 7.71 1.50 -33.41
N THR A 662 7.87 1.66 -32.09
CA THR A 662 9.14 1.98 -31.44
C THR A 662 9.93 0.73 -31.04
N GLN A 663 9.26 -0.41 -30.86
CA GLN A 663 9.82 -1.72 -30.50
C GLN A 663 9.26 -2.83 -31.42
N PRO A 664 9.53 -2.79 -32.74
CA PRO A 664 8.92 -3.70 -33.70
C PRO A 664 9.30 -5.18 -33.48
N ARG A 665 10.49 -5.46 -32.93
CA ARG A 665 10.95 -6.82 -32.63
C ARG A 665 10.11 -7.46 -31.50
N ASP A 666 9.91 -6.74 -30.40
CA ASP A 666 9.09 -7.21 -29.27
C ASP A 666 7.61 -7.23 -29.61
N ALA A 667 7.15 -6.27 -30.40
CA ALA A 667 5.79 -6.28 -30.92
C ALA A 667 5.51 -7.49 -31.81
N ALA A 668 6.52 -7.98 -32.54
CA ALA A 668 6.40 -9.22 -33.31
C ALA A 668 6.17 -10.44 -32.42
N VAL A 669 6.88 -10.49 -31.29
CA VAL A 669 6.69 -11.53 -30.27
C VAL A 669 5.30 -11.42 -29.63
N ALA A 670 4.85 -10.21 -29.31
CA ALA A 670 3.51 -9.97 -28.77
C ALA A 670 2.41 -10.41 -29.76
N GLY A 671 2.54 -10.09 -31.05
CA GLY A 671 1.64 -10.52 -32.11
C GLY A 671 1.58 -12.04 -32.23
N TYR A 672 2.75 -12.71 -32.27
CA TYR A 672 2.83 -14.18 -32.28
C TYR A 672 2.10 -14.82 -31.09
N LEU A 673 2.32 -14.29 -29.88
CA LEU A 673 1.66 -14.79 -28.67
C LEU A 673 0.16 -14.57 -28.72
N LEU A 674 -0.30 -13.40 -29.17
CA LEU A 674 -1.73 -13.08 -29.30
C LEU A 674 -2.43 -14.04 -30.28
N ASP A 675 -1.79 -14.39 -31.40
CA ASP A 675 -2.34 -15.35 -32.36
C ASP A 675 -2.46 -16.75 -31.74
N ARG A 676 -1.41 -17.23 -31.08
CA ARG A 676 -1.42 -18.53 -30.35
C ARG A 676 -2.47 -18.57 -29.26
N MET A 677 -2.62 -17.48 -28.52
CA MET A 677 -3.64 -17.33 -27.50
C MET A 677 -5.04 -17.38 -28.11
N ALA A 678 -5.28 -16.64 -29.20
CA ALA A 678 -6.58 -16.60 -29.87
C ALA A 678 -7.00 -17.98 -30.42
N GLU A 679 -6.07 -18.70 -31.05
CA GLU A 679 -6.30 -20.07 -31.53
C GLU A 679 -6.65 -21.04 -30.40
N ALA A 680 -6.09 -20.83 -29.20
CA ALA A 680 -6.39 -21.59 -28.00
C ALA A 680 -7.70 -21.15 -27.31
N GLY A 681 -8.47 -20.22 -27.89
CA GLY A 681 -9.72 -19.70 -27.33
C GLY A 681 -9.53 -18.60 -26.27
N CYS A 682 -8.32 -18.06 -26.11
CA CYS A 682 -8.07 -16.96 -25.18
C CYS A 682 -8.52 -15.62 -25.77
N SER A 683 -9.09 -14.78 -24.90
CA SER A 683 -9.48 -13.40 -25.22
C SER A 683 -9.29 -12.52 -23.99
N GLY A 684 -9.21 -11.20 -24.21
CA GLY A 684 -9.01 -10.24 -23.12
C GLY A 684 -9.99 -9.07 -23.23
N THR A 685 -10.65 -8.77 -22.12
CA THR A 685 -11.54 -7.61 -21.98
C THR A 685 -10.92 -6.47 -21.16
N GLY A 686 -9.69 -6.64 -20.65
CA GLY A 686 -8.96 -5.64 -19.87
C GLY A 686 -9.53 -5.40 -18.47
N SER A 687 -8.92 -4.48 -17.72
CA SER A 687 -9.35 -4.11 -16.37
C SER A 687 -10.45 -3.03 -16.37
N TYR A 688 -10.64 -2.34 -17.49
CA TYR A 688 -11.68 -1.31 -17.67
C TYR A 688 -12.49 -1.57 -18.94
N PRO A 689 -13.81 -1.27 -18.94
CA PRO A 689 -14.68 -1.53 -20.08
C PRO A 689 -14.28 -0.76 -21.35
N VAL A 690 -13.53 0.33 -21.22
CA VAL A 690 -13.09 1.15 -22.35
C VAL A 690 -11.89 0.55 -23.10
N TYR A 691 -11.10 -0.31 -22.45
CA TYR A 691 -9.83 -0.83 -22.99
C TYR A 691 -9.96 -1.43 -24.39
N PRO A 692 -10.92 -2.34 -24.67
CA PRO A 692 -11.04 -2.94 -26.00
C PRO A 692 -11.21 -1.91 -27.13
N TYR A 693 -11.79 -0.76 -26.83
CA TYR A 693 -12.18 0.24 -27.83
C TYR A 693 -11.13 1.33 -28.06
N VAL A 694 -10.22 1.55 -27.10
CA VAL A 694 -9.11 2.52 -27.24
C VAL A 694 -7.89 1.92 -27.91
N LEU A 695 -7.81 0.59 -28.03
CA LEU A 695 -6.76 -0.09 -28.78
C LEU A 695 -6.96 0.11 -30.28
N GLY A 696 -6.10 0.92 -30.90
CA GLY A 696 -5.93 0.96 -32.34
C GLY A 696 -4.97 -0.14 -32.75
N ARG A 697 -5.44 -1.38 -32.81
CA ARG A 697 -4.61 -2.50 -33.31
C ARG A 697 -4.06 -2.09 -34.67
N ALA A 698 -2.76 -1.86 -34.74
CA ALA A 698 -2.11 -1.58 -36.00
C ALA A 698 -2.20 -2.87 -36.83
N GLU A 699 -3.09 -2.88 -37.83
CA GLU A 699 -3.23 -3.95 -38.83
C GLU A 699 -1.92 -4.25 -39.59
N ALA A 700 -0.82 -3.54 -39.29
CA ALA A 700 0.47 -3.61 -39.96
C ALA A 700 1.64 -4.13 -39.08
N LEU A 701 1.40 -4.64 -37.87
CA LEU A 701 2.48 -5.22 -37.07
C LEU A 701 2.82 -6.63 -37.55
N PRO A 702 4.11 -7.03 -37.57
CA PRO A 702 4.48 -8.42 -37.87
C PRO A 702 4.01 -9.32 -36.74
N HIS A 703 3.50 -10.52 -37.06
CA HIS A 703 3.05 -11.52 -36.08
C HIS A 703 3.95 -12.78 -36.08
N THR A 704 5.02 -12.74 -36.86
CA THR A 704 6.01 -13.81 -36.96
C THR A 704 7.14 -13.56 -35.96
N LEU A 705 7.59 -14.63 -35.29
CA LEU A 705 8.75 -14.54 -34.42
C LEU A 705 9.97 -14.01 -35.21
N PRO A 706 10.75 -13.08 -34.63
CA PRO A 706 12.02 -12.65 -35.22
C PRO A 706 12.95 -13.82 -35.51
N GLU A 707 13.72 -13.75 -36.60
CA GLU A 707 14.74 -14.74 -36.91
C GLU A 707 15.83 -14.76 -35.83
N ASN A 708 16.41 -15.94 -35.58
CA ASN A 708 17.56 -16.14 -34.67
C ASN A 708 17.32 -15.69 -33.22
N LEU A 709 16.09 -15.82 -32.69
CA LEU A 709 15.87 -15.67 -31.26
C LEU A 709 16.77 -16.68 -30.49
N PRO A 710 17.52 -16.22 -29.47
CA PRO A 710 18.41 -17.12 -28.74
C PRO A 710 17.57 -18.15 -27.98
N LEU A 711 18.06 -19.39 -27.91
CA LEU A 711 17.37 -20.49 -27.25
C LEU A 711 17.38 -20.37 -25.72
N ALA A 712 18.36 -19.63 -25.17
CA ALA A 712 18.36 -19.29 -23.75
C ALA A 712 18.61 -17.80 -23.50
N HIS A 713 18.11 -17.32 -22.37
CA HIS A 713 18.32 -15.95 -21.90
C HIS A 713 18.59 -15.97 -20.39
N HIS A 714 19.65 -15.30 -19.95
CA HIS A 714 19.97 -15.10 -18.53
C HIS A 714 19.39 -13.77 -18.05
N TYR A 715 18.31 -13.84 -17.27
CA TYR A 715 17.69 -12.68 -16.64
C TYR A 715 18.39 -12.41 -15.30
N VAL A 716 19.39 -11.53 -15.33
CA VAL A 716 20.31 -11.31 -14.20
C VAL A 716 19.55 -10.84 -12.95
N VAL A 717 18.58 -9.94 -13.15
CA VAL A 717 17.75 -9.35 -12.08
C VAL A 717 16.81 -10.37 -11.46
N ASN A 718 16.35 -11.34 -12.25
CA ASN A 718 15.45 -12.40 -11.80
C ASN A 718 16.18 -13.60 -11.22
N ASN A 719 17.51 -13.62 -11.28
CA ASN A 719 18.35 -14.73 -10.88
C ASN A 719 17.96 -16.04 -11.61
N ARG A 720 17.69 -15.97 -12.92
CA ARG A 720 17.17 -17.12 -13.68
C ARG A 720 17.72 -17.18 -15.10
N VAL A 721 17.91 -18.41 -15.59
CA VAL A 721 18.11 -18.69 -17.01
C VAL A 721 16.89 -19.45 -17.52
N LEU A 722 16.24 -18.91 -18.55
CA LEU A 722 15.17 -19.60 -19.27
C LEU A 722 15.74 -20.16 -20.57
N MET A 723 15.45 -21.43 -20.85
CA MET A 723 15.97 -22.18 -21.99
C MET A 723 14.82 -22.86 -22.74
N SER A 724 14.90 -22.96 -24.06
CA SER A 724 13.98 -23.74 -24.88
C SER A 724 14.66 -24.41 -26.08
N SER A 725 14.10 -25.48 -26.63
CA SER A 725 14.55 -26.03 -27.92
C SER A 725 13.90 -25.34 -29.12
N GLY A 726 13.02 -24.36 -28.88
CA GLY A 726 12.16 -23.71 -29.85
C GLY A 726 10.97 -23.04 -29.14
N PHE A 727 9.97 -22.64 -29.91
CA PHE A 727 8.75 -21.98 -29.39
C PHE A 727 7.46 -22.55 -30.01
N ASP A 728 7.55 -23.77 -30.56
CA ASP A 728 6.40 -24.54 -31.04
C ASP A 728 5.81 -25.41 -29.93
N ALA A 729 4.65 -26.04 -30.20
CA ALA A 729 3.92 -26.84 -29.22
C ALA A 729 4.67 -28.07 -28.68
N ASN A 730 5.73 -28.53 -29.36
CA ASN A 730 6.55 -29.68 -28.97
C ASN A 730 7.91 -29.27 -28.40
N ALA A 731 8.16 -27.97 -28.19
CA ALA A 731 9.40 -27.48 -27.65
C ALA A 731 9.63 -27.97 -26.21
N THR A 732 10.88 -28.30 -25.91
CA THR A 732 11.33 -28.56 -24.53
C THR A 732 11.69 -27.23 -23.91
N TYR A 733 11.18 -26.96 -22.71
CA TYR A 733 11.47 -25.77 -21.93
C TYR A 733 12.21 -26.13 -20.64
N ALA A 734 13.15 -25.30 -20.22
CA ALA A 734 13.80 -25.42 -18.93
C ALA A 734 13.97 -24.07 -18.24
N LEU A 735 13.79 -24.07 -16.93
CA LEU A 735 14.10 -22.95 -16.06
C LEU A 735 15.25 -23.37 -15.17
N PHE A 736 16.24 -22.51 -14.98
CA PHE A 736 17.35 -22.73 -14.06
C PHE A 736 17.51 -21.53 -13.12
N SER A 737 17.54 -21.78 -11.80
CA SER A 737 17.74 -20.77 -10.75
C SER A 737 19.24 -20.50 -10.57
N CYS A 738 19.68 -19.29 -10.86
CA CYS A 738 21.09 -18.87 -10.88
C CYS A 738 21.25 -17.48 -10.28
N GLY A 739 22.13 -17.29 -9.31
CA GLY A 739 22.33 -15.95 -8.73
C GLY A 739 22.93 -14.92 -9.71
N SER A 740 22.87 -13.65 -9.34
CA SER A 740 23.34 -12.52 -10.14
C SER A 740 24.88 -12.39 -10.11
N THR A 741 25.40 -11.52 -10.97
CA THR A 741 26.75 -10.95 -10.81
C THR A 741 26.76 -9.93 -9.65
N GLU A 742 27.93 -9.76 -9.00
CA GLU A 742 28.09 -8.91 -7.81
C GLU A 742 27.53 -7.48 -8.02
N GLY A 743 26.66 -7.02 -7.12
CA GLY A 743 26.20 -5.63 -7.04
C GLY A 743 24.73 -5.36 -7.42
N LEU A 744 24.03 -6.31 -8.05
CA LEU A 744 22.60 -6.21 -8.37
C LEU A 744 21.78 -7.11 -7.44
N VAL A 745 21.54 -6.66 -6.20
CA VAL A 745 20.65 -7.37 -5.27
C VAL A 745 19.32 -6.62 -5.21
N PRO A 746 18.20 -7.18 -5.72
CA PRO A 746 16.88 -6.66 -5.36
C PRO A 746 16.68 -6.86 -3.85
N THR A 747 16.82 -5.79 -3.07
CA THR A 747 16.79 -5.82 -1.59
C THR A 747 15.39 -5.92 -0.99
N SER A 748 14.36 -6.33 -1.73
CA SER A 748 13.00 -6.18 -1.20
C SER A 748 11.98 -7.27 -1.53
N SER A 749 12.40 -8.49 -1.89
CA SER A 749 11.45 -9.60 -1.92
C SER A 749 11.80 -10.69 -0.90
N PRO A 750 11.35 -10.57 0.36
CA PRO A 750 11.36 -11.65 1.35
C PRO A 750 10.51 -12.89 0.94
N SER A 751 10.14 -13.01 -0.33
CA SER A 751 9.27 -14.04 -0.89
C SER A 751 9.96 -15.07 -1.79
N GLN A 752 11.27 -14.96 -2.06
CA GLN A 752 11.97 -15.98 -2.86
C GLN A 752 12.26 -17.24 -2.03
N HIS A 753 12.21 -18.40 -2.68
CA HIS A 753 12.51 -19.69 -2.05
C HIS A 753 14.03 -19.91 -1.96
N PHE A 754 14.45 -20.86 -1.12
CA PHE A 754 15.83 -21.32 -0.97
C PHE A 754 16.18 -22.32 -2.09
N ASP A 755 16.17 -21.84 -3.33
CA ASP A 755 16.15 -22.64 -4.56
C ASP A 755 17.40 -22.50 -5.45
N ALA A 756 18.55 -22.01 -4.93
CA ALA A 756 19.72 -21.79 -5.78
C ALA A 756 20.19 -23.09 -6.45
N GLY A 757 20.42 -23.04 -7.76
CA GLY A 757 20.75 -24.20 -8.59
C GLY A 757 19.57 -25.10 -8.94
N HIS A 758 18.34 -24.78 -8.52
CA HIS A 758 17.12 -25.47 -8.94
C HIS A 758 16.98 -25.47 -10.47
N PHE A 759 16.39 -26.53 -11.01
CA PHE A 759 15.96 -26.55 -12.40
C PHE A 759 14.57 -27.17 -12.56
N THR A 760 13.78 -26.67 -13.50
CA THR A 760 12.52 -27.29 -13.95
C THR A 760 12.66 -27.67 -15.42
N ILE A 761 12.16 -28.84 -15.82
CA ILE A 761 12.14 -29.31 -17.22
C ILE A 761 10.70 -29.63 -17.61
N VAL A 762 10.26 -29.05 -18.71
CA VAL A 762 8.91 -29.23 -19.26
C VAL A 762 9.00 -29.69 -20.70
N LYS A 763 8.30 -30.77 -21.02
CA LYS A 763 8.05 -31.24 -22.39
C LYS A 763 6.77 -32.06 -22.39
N ASN A 764 5.71 -31.48 -22.95
CA ASN A 764 4.35 -32.04 -22.94
C ASN A 764 3.89 -32.49 -21.54
N GLY A 765 4.35 -31.76 -20.52
CA GLY A 765 4.22 -32.12 -19.14
C GLY A 765 5.38 -31.64 -18.26
N TYR A 766 5.15 -31.47 -16.96
CA TYR A 766 6.18 -31.11 -15.98
C TYR A 766 7.00 -32.34 -15.59
N LEU A 767 8.13 -32.55 -16.27
CA LEU A 767 8.95 -33.76 -16.13
C LEU A 767 9.89 -33.71 -14.92
N ALA A 768 10.56 -32.58 -14.74
CA ALA A 768 11.26 -32.24 -13.50
C ALA A 768 10.56 -31.00 -12.96
N LEU A 769 9.72 -31.15 -11.95
CA LEU A 769 8.85 -30.07 -11.46
C LEU A 769 9.46 -29.33 -10.27
N ASP A 770 8.98 -28.11 -10.03
CA ASP A 770 9.15 -27.41 -8.75
C ASP A 770 7.99 -27.80 -7.83
N SER A 771 8.25 -28.61 -6.78
CA SER A 771 7.18 -29.05 -5.88
C SER A 771 6.80 -27.95 -4.89
N GLY A 772 7.70 -27.01 -4.59
CA GLY A 772 7.44 -25.93 -3.65
C GLY A 772 6.37 -24.94 -4.12
N SER A 773 6.19 -24.80 -5.43
CA SER A 773 5.07 -24.03 -6.00
C SER A 773 3.76 -24.82 -6.13
N ARG A 774 3.76 -26.11 -5.74
CA ARG A 774 2.67 -27.06 -5.99
C ARG A 774 2.17 -27.80 -4.74
N ALA A 775 2.76 -27.55 -3.58
CA ALA A 775 2.51 -28.38 -2.41
C ALA A 775 1.11 -28.24 -1.81
N LEU A 776 0.57 -27.01 -1.71
CA LEU A 776 -0.79 -26.77 -1.21
C LEU A 776 -1.44 -25.59 -1.92
N GLY A 777 -2.76 -25.68 -2.13
CA GLY A 777 -3.56 -24.60 -2.71
C GLY A 777 -3.61 -23.38 -1.78
N GLN A 778 -3.54 -22.18 -2.36
CA GLN A 778 -3.46 -20.91 -1.62
C GLN A 778 -4.61 -20.71 -0.60
N ASP A 779 -5.78 -21.31 -0.87
CA ASP A 779 -6.97 -21.25 0.00
C ASP A 779 -6.89 -22.15 1.26
N THR A 780 -5.87 -23.02 1.35
CA THR A 780 -5.71 -23.97 2.46
C THR A 780 -4.65 -23.58 3.50
N ASP A 781 -3.86 -22.53 3.24
CA ASP A 781 -2.89 -21.95 4.20
C ASP A 781 -2.97 -20.41 4.16
N PRO A 782 -4.07 -19.81 4.68
CA PRO A 782 -4.31 -18.36 4.64
C PRO A 782 -3.29 -17.56 5.46
N ASP A 783 -2.55 -18.21 6.37
CA ASP A 783 -1.58 -17.57 7.27
C ASP A 783 -0.12 -17.75 6.84
N ASN A 784 0.14 -18.45 5.72
CA ASN A 784 1.49 -18.67 5.19
C ASN A 784 2.40 -19.36 6.24
N SER A 785 1.83 -20.23 7.10
CA SER A 785 2.34 -20.40 8.48
C SER A 785 2.86 -21.79 8.91
N ALA A 786 2.73 -22.85 8.10
CA ALA A 786 3.38 -24.14 8.44
C ALA A 786 4.00 -24.87 7.23
N SER A 787 3.25 -25.07 6.14
CA SER A 787 3.76 -25.75 4.93
C SER A 787 4.76 -24.88 4.15
N GLY A 788 4.38 -23.61 3.95
CA GLY A 788 5.17 -22.61 3.24
C GLY A 788 6.56 -22.38 3.85
N ILE A 789 6.66 -22.50 5.18
CA ILE A 789 7.91 -22.28 5.92
C ILE A 789 8.78 -23.55 5.91
N ASN A 790 8.20 -24.73 6.12
CA ASN A 790 8.96 -25.95 6.37
C ASN A 790 9.27 -26.78 5.11
N TYR A 791 8.47 -26.64 4.04
CA TYR A 791 8.69 -27.36 2.79
C TYR A 791 8.83 -26.40 1.60
N ASP A 792 7.78 -25.66 1.25
CA ASP A 792 7.66 -25.00 -0.05
C ASP A 792 8.82 -24.06 -0.38
N SER A 793 9.22 -23.27 0.61
CA SER A 793 10.30 -22.30 0.49
C SER A 793 11.69 -22.89 0.74
N GLN A 794 11.77 -24.16 1.14
CA GLN A 794 12.99 -24.84 1.52
C GLN A 794 13.57 -25.63 0.34
N SER A 795 14.89 -25.80 0.33
CA SER A 795 15.60 -26.51 -0.75
C SER A 795 15.12 -27.95 -0.98
N VAL A 796 14.46 -28.58 0.00
CA VAL A 796 13.91 -29.94 -0.11
C VAL A 796 12.72 -30.03 -1.08
N ALA A 797 12.08 -28.90 -1.41
CA ALA A 797 11.01 -28.82 -2.39
C ALA A 797 11.50 -28.51 -3.82
N HIS A 798 12.82 -28.52 -4.03
CA HIS A 798 13.45 -28.04 -5.25
C HIS A 798 14.49 -29.04 -5.76
N ASN A 799 14.61 -29.16 -7.09
CA ASN A 799 15.64 -29.96 -7.78
C ASN A 799 17.07 -29.41 -7.56
N THR A 800 17.59 -29.48 -6.34
CA THR A 800 18.91 -28.99 -5.91
C THR A 800 19.60 -30.03 -5.01
N VAL A 801 20.66 -29.64 -4.31
CA VAL A 801 21.43 -30.52 -3.41
C VAL A 801 21.19 -30.15 -1.95
N LEU A 802 21.04 -31.17 -1.11
CA LEU A 802 21.01 -31.04 0.35
C LEU A 802 22.34 -31.50 0.93
N ILE A 803 22.83 -30.80 1.95
CA ILE A 803 23.95 -31.23 2.79
C ILE A 803 23.42 -31.27 4.22
N ARG A 804 23.40 -32.42 4.88
CA ARG A 804 22.82 -32.54 6.22
C ARG A 804 23.89 -32.30 7.28
N MET A 805 23.84 -31.13 7.94
CA MET A 805 24.61 -30.84 9.16
C MET A 805 23.69 -31.00 10.37
N GLU A 806 24.02 -31.92 11.27
CA GLU A 806 23.20 -32.21 12.45
C GLU A 806 23.12 -30.99 13.39
N GLY A 807 21.95 -30.73 13.98
CA GLY A 807 21.72 -29.56 14.81
C GLY A 807 21.62 -28.21 14.09
N GLU A 808 21.74 -28.15 12.76
CA GLU A 808 21.53 -26.91 12.01
C GLU A 808 20.08 -26.42 12.13
N VAL A 809 19.92 -25.14 12.52
CA VAL A 809 18.62 -24.45 12.54
C VAL A 809 18.40 -23.78 11.19
N MET A 810 17.38 -24.25 10.46
CA MET A 810 17.03 -23.72 9.14
C MET A 810 16.22 -22.43 9.27
N PRO A 811 16.51 -21.40 8.45
CA PRO A 811 15.69 -20.20 8.42
C PRO A 811 14.37 -20.49 7.71
N GLY A 812 13.26 -20.00 8.26
CA GLY A 812 11.98 -19.94 7.57
C GLY A 812 11.71 -18.57 6.96
N MET A 813 10.57 -18.42 6.30
CA MET A 813 10.13 -17.10 5.84
C MET A 813 9.78 -16.16 7.00
N TRP A 814 9.96 -14.86 6.79
CA TRP A 814 9.58 -13.77 7.73
C TRP A 814 10.25 -13.83 9.11
N GLY A 815 11.41 -14.48 9.23
CA GLY A 815 12.17 -14.55 10.48
C GLY A 815 11.66 -15.59 11.47
N LYS A 816 10.71 -16.45 11.10
CA LYS A 816 10.36 -17.66 11.86
C LYS A 816 11.35 -18.78 11.50
N PRO A 817 11.94 -19.51 12.45
CA PRO A 817 12.75 -20.70 12.13
C PRO A 817 11.85 -21.84 11.62
N CYS A 818 12.42 -22.73 10.80
CA CYS A 818 11.75 -23.98 10.48
C CYS A 818 11.74 -24.92 11.68
N GLU A 819 10.72 -25.76 11.78
CA GLU A 819 10.62 -26.83 12.78
C GLU A 819 11.57 -27.98 12.46
N THR A 820 11.82 -28.20 11.16
CA THR A 820 12.64 -29.29 10.67
C THR A 820 13.88 -28.78 9.96
N ASN A 821 15.02 -29.37 10.28
CA ASN A 821 16.20 -29.27 9.43
C ASN A 821 15.93 -30.13 8.18
N SER A 822 16.20 -29.63 6.98
CA SER A 822 16.15 -30.38 5.72
C SER A 822 17.52 -30.52 5.06
N GLY A 823 18.58 -29.91 5.62
CA GLY A 823 19.91 -29.86 5.02
C GLY A 823 20.05 -28.86 3.86
N GLY A 824 19.04 -28.01 3.64
CA GLY A 824 18.98 -27.07 2.52
C GLY A 824 19.85 -25.82 2.65
N GLN A 825 19.54 -24.82 1.84
CA GLN A 825 20.17 -23.51 1.85
C GLN A 825 19.58 -22.61 2.93
N ARG A 826 20.32 -21.58 3.34
CA ARG A 826 19.93 -20.61 4.37
C ARG A 826 19.81 -19.16 3.87
N LYS A 827 20.20 -18.90 2.63
CA LYS A 827 20.05 -17.59 1.97
C LYS A 827 19.44 -17.81 0.59
N GLY A 828 18.70 -16.81 0.12
CA GLY A 828 18.06 -16.88 -1.20
C GLY A 828 19.07 -16.86 -2.35
N VAL A 829 18.58 -17.15 -3.56
CA VAL A 829 19.36 -17.25 -4.80
C VAL A 829 20.19 -16.00 -5.12
N GLN A 830 19.78 -14.81 -4.67
CA GLN A 830 20.55 -13.58 -4.84
C GLN A 830 21.95 -13.60 -4.19
N HIS A 831 22.24 -14.60 -3.35
CA HIS A 831 23.57 -14.82 -2.78
C HIS A 831 24.41 -15.86 -3.55
N ALA A 832 23.81 -16.60 -4.48
CA ALA A 832 24.57 -17.40 -5.43
C ALA A 832 25.22 -16.50 -6.49
N ARG A 833 26.17 -17.04 -7.26
CA ARG A 833 26.87 -16.30 -8.31
C ARG A 833 26.89 -17.09 -9.61
N ALA A 834 26.39 -16.48 -10.69
CA ALA A 834 26.62 -16.99 -12.05
C ALA A 834 28.14 -17.01 -12.34
N LEU A 835 28.67 -18.18 -12.68
CA LEU A 835 30.07 -18.37 -13.07
C LEU A 835 30.27 -18.31 -14.58
N ALA A 836 29.29 -18.79 -15.34
CA ALA A 836 29.30 -18.79 -16.81
C ALA A 836 27.88 -18.94 -17.35
N PHE A 837 27.62 -18.35 -18.51
CA PHE A 837 26.42 -18.54 -19.32
C PHE A 837 26.83 -18.48 -20.80
N ASP A 838 26.38 -19.45 -21.60
CA ASP A 838 26.60 -19.48 -23.04
C ASP A 838 25.44 -20.18 -23.75
N THR A 839 25.09 -19.75 -24.96
CA THR A 839 24.01 -20.35 -25.75
C THR A 839 24.21 -20.17 -27.24
N ASN A 840 23.80 -21.17 -28.00
CA ASN A 840 23.71 -21.16 -29.46
C ASN A 840 22.60 -22.15 -29.90
N PRO A 841 22.38 -22.37 -31.21
CA PRO A 841 21.33 -23.28 -31.67
C PRO A 841 21.43 -24.74 -31.18
N LEU A 842 22.63 -25.20 -30.79
CA LEU A 842 22.88 -26.59 -30.36
C LEU A 842 22.80 -26.77 -28.84
N PHE A 843 23.07 -25.72 -28.05
CA PHE A 843 23.06 -25.83 -26.60
C PHE A 843 22.73 -24.54 -25.85
N ALA A 844 22.30 -24.71 -24.60
CA ALA A 844 22.31 -23.69 -23.57
C ALA A 844 23.07 -24.21 -22.35
N TYR A 845 23.95 -23.38 -21.81
CA TYR A 845 24.84 -23.72 -20.71
C TYR A 845 24.82 -22.64 -19.64
N VAL A 846 24.78 -23.06 -18.38
CA VAL A 846 24.94 -22.18 -17.22
C VAL A 846 25.73 -22.89 -16.12
N ALA A 847 26.57 -22.13 -15.43
CA ALA A 847 27.23 -22.58 -14.21
C ALA A 847 26.95 -21.60 -13.07
N THR A 848 26.61 -22.11 -11.89
CA THR A 848 26.34 -21.29 -10.70
C THR A 848 27.12 -21.80 -9.49
N ASP A 849 27.66 -20.86 -8.72
CA ASP A 849 28.25 -21.09 -7.41
C ASP A 849 27.20 -20.76 -6.35
N ALA A 850 26.58 -21.80 -5.79
CA ALA A 850 25.59 -21.68 -4.73
C ALA A 850 26.21 -21.77 -3.33
N THR A 851 27.53 -21.90 -3.20
CA THR A 851 28.23 -22.04 -1.90
C THR A 851 27.79 -21.00 -0.87
N PRO A 852 27.65 -19.69 -1.20
CA PRO A 852 27.31 -18.66 -0.21
C PRO A 852 25.87 -18.77 0.35
N THR A 853 25.03 -19.59 -0.29
CA THR A 853 23.64 -19.83 0.15
C THR A 853 23.56 -20.84 1.28
N TYR A 854 24.58 -21.69 1.48
CA TYR A 854 24.61 -22.69 2.56
C TYR A 854 25.26 -22.14 3.84
N HIS A 855 25.17 -22.91 4.93
CA HIS A 855 25.89 -22.60 6.17
C HIS A 855 27.42 -22.66 5.95
N PRO A 856 28.20 -21.69 6.45
CA PRO A 856 29.66 -21.64 6.24
C PRO A 856 30.40 -22.86 6.80
N ASP A 857 29.94 -23.41 7.94
CA ASP A 857 30.48 -24.63 8.55
C ASP A 857 29.97 -25.94 7.93
N LYS A 858 29.09 -25.84 6.92
CA LYS A 858 28.47 -26.99 6.26
C LYS A 858 29.06 -27.24 4.89
N CYS A 859 29.17 -26.19 4.09
CA CYS A 859 29.51 -26.27 2.67
C CYS A 859 30.82 -25.54 2.39
N ALA A 860 31.82 -26.25 1.87
CA ALA A 860 33.04 -25.66 1.33
C ALA A 860 32.91 -25.31 -0.16
N GLN A 861 32.10 -26.08 -0.90
CA GLN A 861 31.82 -25.84 -2.31
C GLN A 861 30.48 -26.44 -2.71
N MET A 862 29.67 -25.67 -3.43
CA MET A 862 28.50 -26.14 -4.17
C MET A 862 28.46 -25.41 -5.51
N VAL A 863 29.03 -26.03 -6.55
CA VAL A 863 28.99 -25.52 -7.92
C VAL A 863 28.18 -26.47 -8.79
N ARG A 864 27.17 -25.94 -9.49
CA ARG A 864 26.36 -26.68 -10.46
C ARG A 864 26.62 -26.18 -11.86
N GLN A 865 26.85 -27.10 -12.78
CA GLN A 865 26.87 -26.86 -14.23
C GLN A 865 25.63 -27.54 -14.83
N PHE A 866 24.86 -26.79 -15.60
CA PHE A 866 23.63 -27.25 -16.25
C PHE A 866 23.75 -27.01 -17.75
N LEU A 867 23.80 -28.11 -18.51
CA LEU A 867 23.91 -28.10 -19.96
C LEU A 867 22.65 -28.71 -20.56
N PHE A 868 21.97 -27.94 -21.40
CA PHE A 868 20.88 -28.39 -22.24
C PHE A 868 21.37 -28.54 -23.67
N LEU A 869 21.43 -29.77 -24.16
CA LEU A 869 21.68 -30.11 -25.56
C LEU A 869 20.33 -30.28 -26.27
N THR A 870 20.05 -29.42 -27.23
CA THR A 870 18.77 -29.38 -27.92
C THR A 870 18.59 -30.64 -28.79
N PRO A 871 17.36 -31.17 -28.95
CA PRO A 871 16.11 -30.66 -28.40
C PRO A 871 15.69 -31.26 -27.06
N GLY A 872 16.49 -32.10 -26.39
CA GLY A 872 15.96 -32.87 -25.25
C GLY A 872 16.94 -33.62 -24.35
N HIS A 873 18.24 -33.30 -24.37
CA HIS A 873 19.23 -33.96 -23.50
C HIS A 873 19.77 -32.95 -22.48
N PHE A 874 19.82 -33.35 -21.21
CA PHE A 874 20.34 -32.51 -20.13
C PHE A 874 21.49 -33.21 -19.43
N VAL A 875 22.53 -32.43 -19.09
CA VAL A 875 23.63 -32.86 -18.22
C VAL A 875 23.66 -31.93 -17.01
N VAL A 876 23.46 -32.51 -15.83
CA VAL A 876 23.60 -31.81 -14.54
C VAL A 876 24.88 -32.32 -13.89
N PHE A 877 25.83 -31.43 -13.67
CA PHE A 877 27.12 -31.76 -13.08
C PHE A 877 27.37 -30.91 -11.85
N ASP A 878 27.40 -31.57 -10.69
CA ASP A 878 27.56 -30.93 -9.38
C ASP A 878 28.93 -31.23 -8.77
N ARG A 879 29.64 -30.18 -8.34
CA ARG A 879 30.82 -30.29 -7.46
C ARG A 879 30.43 -29.86 -6.06
N VAL A 880 30.36 -30.83 -5.15
CA VAL A 880 29.87 -30.64 -3.78
C VAL A 880 30.94 -31.07 -2.78
N THR A 881 31.47 -30.13 -2.01
CA THR A 881 32.42 -30.39 -0.91
C THR A 881 31.81 -29.91 0.40
N SER A 882 31.53 -30.82 1.32
CA SER A 882 31.13 -30.47 2.69
C SER A 882 32.35 -30.19 3.55
N LYS A 883 32.19 -29.37 4.60
CA LYS A 883 33.28 -29.07 5.56
C LYS A 883 33.61 -30.26 6.45
N ASN A 884 32.65 -31.14 6.69
CA ASN A 884 32.83 -32.43 7.33
C ASN A 884 32.47 -33.54 6.31
N PRO A 885 33.34 -34.53 6.04
CA PRO A 885 33.05 -35.63 5.13
C PRO A 885 31.81 -36.44 5.53
N ASP A 886 31.49 -36.50 6.82
CA ASP A 886 30.38 -37.28 7.38
C ASP A 886 29.00 -36.67 7.09
N TYR A 887 28.94 -35.41 6.64
CA TYR A 887 27.66 -34.79 6.29
C TYR A 887 27.04 -35.45 5.05
N PRO A 888 25.86 -36.12 5.21
CA PRO A 888 25.17 -36.75 4.09
C PRO A 888 24.82 -35.74 3.01
N LYS A 889 24.90 -36.17 1.75
CA LYS A 889 24.58 -35.35 0.58
C LYS A 889 23.46 -36.01 -0.20
N THR A 890 22.42 -35.24 -0.55
CA THR A 890 21.27 -35.74 -1.31
C THR A 890 21.08 -34.88 -2.55
N TRP A 891 20.94 -35.52 -3.71
CA TRP A 891 20.57 -34.86 -4.97
C TRP A 891 19.09 -35.13 -5.24
N LEU A 892 18.31 -34.08 -5.50
CA LEU A 892 16.85 -34.18 -5.62
C LEU A 892 16.39 -34.06 -7.07
N LEU A 893 15.41 -34.90 -7.45
CA LEU A 893 14.55 -34.69 -8.62
C LEU A 893 13.08 -34.97 -8.26
N HIS A 894 12.24 -33.96 -8.38
CA HIS A 894 10.81 -34.04 -8.15
C HIS A 894 10.06 -34.33 -9.45
N THR A 895 9.10 -35.25 -9.36
CA THR A 895 8.28 -35.73 -10.48
C THR A 895 6.81 -35.71 -10.09
N GLY A 896 5.90 -35.55 -11.06
CA GLY A 896 4.47 -35.45 -10.78
C GLY A 896 3.80 -36.79 -10.44
N ASN A 897 4.31 -37.88 -11.03
CA ASN A 897 3.84 -39.25 -10.80
C ASN A 897 5.00 -40.11 -10.28
N GLU A 898 4.68 -41.26 -9.70
CA GLU A 898 5.68 -42.19 -9.17
C GLU A 898 6.70 -42.64 -10.25
N PRO A 899 8.01 -42.43 -10.04
CA PRO A 899 9.05 -42.89 -10.96
C PRO A 899 9.28 -44.41 -10.87
N VAL A 900 9.64 -45.02 -12.00
CA VAL A 900 9.98 -46.45 -12.11
C VAL A 900 11.48 -46.62 -12.29
N PHE A 901 12.13 -47.30 -11.34
CA PHE A 901 13.58 -47.52 -11.33
C PHE A 901 14.00 -48.81 -12.04
N ARG A 902 15.16 -48.77 -12.68
CA ARG A 902 15.88 -49.92 -13.25
C ARG A 902 17.39 -49.73 -13.06
N GLY A 903 17.94 -50.25 -11.97
CA GLY A 903 19.35 -50.04 -11.61
C GLY A 903 19.62 -48.57 -11.28
N LYS A 904 20.58 -47.95 -12.00
CA LYS A 904 20.92 -46.52 -11.86
C LYS A 904 20.11 -45.58 -12.75
N GLU A 905 19.03 -46.09 -13.31
CA GLU A 905 18.13 -45.33 -14.16
C GLU A 905 16.74 -45.29 -13.56
N PHE A 906 16.01 -44.21 -13.81
CA PHE A 906 14.57 -44.20 -13.64
C PHE A 906 13.87 -43.53 -14.82
N ARG A 907 12.61 -43.90 -15.03
CA ARG A 907 11.68 -43.15 -15.88
C ARG A 907 10.58 -42.52 -15.03
N ALA A 908 10.13 -41.36 -15.45
CA ALA A 908 8.89 -40.75 -14.97
C ALA A 908 8.06 -40.25 -16.15
N ASP A 909 6.75 -40.42 -16.06
CA ASP A 909 5.77 -40.01 -17.05
C ASP A 909 4.87 -38.92 -16.42
N GLN A 910 4.61 -37.84 -17.14
CA GLN A 910 3.66 -36.80 -16.71
C GLN A 910 2.95 -36.27 -17.95
N GLU A 911 1.62 -36.29 -17.94
CA GLU A 911 0.79 -35.99 -19.12
C GLU A 911 1.28 -36.83 -20.33
N GLU A 912 1.64 -36.19 -21.45
CA GLU A 912 2.17 -36.88 -22.64
C GLU A 912 3.71 -36.92 -22.66
N GLY A 913 4.35 -36.32 -21.66
CA GLY A 913 5.79 -36.24 -21.51
C GLY A 913 6.41 -37.44 -20.79
N ARG A 914 7.68 -37.71 -21.11
CA ARG A 914 8.51 -38.72 -20.43
C ARG A 914 9.94 -38.22 -20.23
N ILE A 915 10.48 -38.48 -19.05
CA ILE A 915 11.92 -38.29 -18.75
C ILE A 915 12.57 -39.62 -18.40
N PHE A 916 13.81 -39.78 -18.87
CA PHE A 916 14.73 -40.81 -18.42
C PHE A 916 15.91 -40.12 -17.73
N CYS A 917 16.25 -40.58 -16.52
CA CYS A 917 17.40 -40.07 -15.78
C CYS A 917 18.35 -41.23 -15.49
N ARG A 918 19.65 -41.01 -15.73
CA ARG A 918 20.72 -41.97 -15.45
C ARG A 918 21.76 -41.32 -14.53
N THR A 919 22.02 -41.93 -13.38
CA THR A 919 23.12 -41.51 -12.51
C THR A 919 24.45 -42.05 -13.05
N LEU A 920 25.32 -41.15 -13.49
CA LEU A 920 26.68 -41.49 -13.94
C LEU A 920 27.67 -41.54 -12.77
N TYR A 921 27.60 -40.54 -11.90
CA TYR A 921 28.43 -40.43 -10.69
C TYR A 921 27.61 -39.89 -9.51
N PRO A 922 27.99 -40.25 -8.26
CA PRO A 922 29.05 -41.20 -7.92
C PRO A 922 28.66 -42.65 -8.28
N LEU A 923 29.65 -43.53 -8.43
CA LEU A 923 29.41 -44.90 -8.90
C LEU A 923 28.67 -45.77 -7.87
N ASP A 924 28.63 -45.35 -6.62
CA ASP A 924 27.99 -46.01 -5.49
C ASP A 924 26.74 -45.26 -5.00
N ALA A 925 26.19 -44.36 -5.82
CA ALA A 925 24.96 -43.64 -5.49
C ALA A 925 23.80 -44.60 -5.16
N THR A 926 23.12 -44.33 -4.05
CA THR A 926 21.88 -45.00 -3.67
C THR A 926 20.69 -44.17 -4.16
N LEU A 927 19.74 -44.84 -4.82
CA LEU A 927 18.55 -44.22 -5.39
C LEU A 927 17.35 -44.61 -4.52
N GLU A 928 16.65 -43.60 -3.99
CA GLU A 928 15.45 -43.76 -3.17
C GLU A 928 14.28 -42.98 -3.78
N LYS A 929 13.06 -43.52 -3.63
CA LYS A 929 11.82 -42.83 -3.99
C LYS A 929 11.04 -42.49 -2.73
N ILE A 930 10.63 -41.23 -2.61
CA ILE A 930 9.82 -40.71 -1.50
C ILE A 930 8.64 -39.97 -2.12
N GLY A 931 7.41 -40.37 -1.76
CA GLY A 931 6.18 -39.82 -2.32
C GLY A 931 4.95 -40.67 -2.00
N GLY A 932 3.78 -40.17 -2.41
CA GLY A 932 2.47 -40.80 -2.13
C GLY A 932 1.84 -40.33 -0.82
N PRO A 933 0.60 -40.76 -0.50
CA PRO A 933 -0.17 -40.34 0.67
C PRO A 933 0.63 -40.31 1.99
N GLY A 934 0.79 -39.11 2.57
CA GLY A 934 1.52 -38.85 3.80
C GLY A 934 3.04 -38.69 3.65
N LYS A 935 3.54 -38.65 2.40
CA LYS A 935 4.96 -38.48 2.04
C LYS A 935 5.15 -37.54 0.84
N GLU A 936 4.13 -36.78 0.48
CA GLU A 936 4.17 -35.85 -0.67
C GLU A 936 5.11 -34.67 -0.42
N PHE A 937 5.20 -34.21 0.83
CA PHE A 937 5.97 -33.04 1.29
C PHE A 937 6.84 -33.38 2.48
#